data_AF-A0A6A4VL74-F1
#
_entry.id   AF-A0A6A4VL74-F1
#
_cell.length_a   1.000
_cell.length_b   1.000
_cell.length_c   1.000
_cell.angle_alpha   90.00
_cell.angle_beta   90.00
_cell.angle_gamma   90.00
#
_symmetry.space_group_name_H-M   'P 1'
#
loop_
_entity.id
_entity.type
_entity.pdbx_description
1 polymer ?
#
loop_
_entity_poly.entity_id
_entity_poly.type
_entity_poly.pdbx_seq_one_letter_code
_entity_poly.pdbx_strand_id
1 'polypeptide(L)'
;MMAQPGWKKTRRRRLSSLVILPLEYATLNFVQGDEDGSLSKTPVSSGLQSLWDKLFSADSSKQQLACLKEINKYVLQDDTALSEGERDALQKALAWLLLNPDSSQQVRSVIIKIQASLADRCPPLEAGLRAQLAAPAPATPATLQLLEFLSDHPLGRRLLLDSLPQLMLFFKEELGFHCQTMCAMVSPVELAAAAGPGQRAVRLLMVTLQVLQPLSPEYDLETVRAARDSLERLLTLPALPWDLRGNCGMAYVLLCLAGGDRDLHATVLNAAFPSAELCGSDAGPVPLANWPLAAQLALLAGCVHALPSDQLLLPAGGGGALLSLLLGWLLHTGMSVSDTATLLGFSRGVLSALGRITEACRGALASPGPPDPSAPLPGPSSASAELSSAVGDSPSGTDASPTFPDLTPDGPADPPDGPVGSPASLASLLPEVLVEDLLQFVWRLMADDAQSVRSVAGDMLSALVALFAGFPDGPFLRELTTSVLALPLHLRRRCRALRCLLPALGVTRLLAACPALPRQLVGVIGDPAVSTHAVELYCVLLSEHRRAADPDTWLSVWVEPLFESDAVPPPALAQITGRIAQLAPGSAAYVTQRVACRRRLPRHLWLVLLTAVQAAHRQGAAGENWREALPVARLREALQHRDDQVGIREWERDGGIGDSWSEIGRGRMVRAAELMDFQ
;
A
#
# COMPACT_ATOMS: atom_id res chain seq x y z
N MET A 1 29.89 -11.19 -44.49
CA MET A 1 30.96 -12.22 -44.50
C MET A 1 32.05 -11.73 -43.56
N MET A 2 32.51 -12.41 -42.50
CA MET A 2 32.33 -13.78 -42.02
C MET A 2 32.04 -13.76 -40.52
N ALA A 3 31.20 -14.69 -40.09
CA ALA A 3 30.96 -15.03 -38.70
C ALA A 3 32.14 -15.83 -38.12
N GLN A 4 32.41 -15.67 -36.82
CA GLN A 4 32.99 -16.74 -36.02
C GLN A 4 32.23 -16.94 -34.70
N PRO A 5 32.09 -18.18 -34.21
CA PRO A 5 31.07 -18.57 -33.24
C PRO A 5 31.64 -19.01 -31.88
N GLY A 6 30.78 -18.99 -30.85
CA GLY A 6 30.80 -20.02 -29.80
C GLY A 6 31.69 -19.79 -28.57
N TRP A 7 31.21 -18.97 -27.62
CA TRP A 7 31.83 -18.85 -26.29
C TRP A 7 30.89 -19.17 -25.11
N LYS A 8 29.89 -20.04 -25.29
CA LYS A 8 28.83 -20.30 -24.28
C LYS A 8 28.79 -21.71 -23.64
N LYS A 9 29.80 -22.58 -23.78
CA LYS A 9 29.70 -23.96 -23.23
C LYS A 9 30.77 -24.43 -22.22
N THR A 10 31.67 -23.58 -21.74
CA THR A 10 32.81 -24.05 -20.92
C THR A 10 32.85 -23.50 -19.49
N ARG A 11 31.68 -23.33 -18.83
CA ARG A 11 31.63 -22.98 -17.39
C ARG A 11 30.89 -23.98 -16.49
N ARG A 12 30.35 -25.07 -17.04
CA ARG A 12 29.53 -26.07 -16.29
C ARG A 12 30.26 -27.32 -15.79
N ARG A 13 31.59 -27.43 -15.92
CA ARG A 13 32.35 -28.64 -15.51
C ARG A 13 33.43 -28.41 -14.44
N ARG A 14 33.41 -27.29 -13.70
CA ARG A 14 34.39 -27.02 -12.62
C ARG A 14 33.75 -26.64 -11.27
N LEU A 15 32.60 -27.24 -10.95
CA LEU A 15 31.96 -27.11 -9.62
C LEU A 15 31.67 -28.47 -8.96
N SER A 16 32.27 -29.56 -9.43
CA SER A 16 32.17 -30.89 -8.80
C SER A 16 33.34 -31.20 -7.87
N SER A 17 34.10 -30.20 -7.44
CA SER A 17 35.28 -30.39 -6.60
C SER A 17 35.48 -29.20 -5.67
N LEU A 18 34.64 -29.08 -4.64
CA LEU A 18 34.95 -28.38 -3.40
C LEU A 18 33.88 -28.77 -2.36
N VAL A 19 34.35 -29.43 -1.30
CA VAL A 19 33.61 -29.92 -0.12
C VAL A 19 32.63 -31.07 -0.40
N ILE A 20 33.18 -32.25 -0.69
CA ILE A 20 32.54 -33.51 -0.31
C ILE A 20 33.08 -33.84 1.09
N LEU A 21 32.33 -33.44 2.13
CA LEU A 21 32.29 -34.17 3.40
C LEU A 21 31.03 -35.04 3.37
N PRO A 22 31.08 -36.25 3.93
CA PRO A 22 30.63 -37.45 3.24
C PRO A 22 29.11 -37.60 3.18
N LEU A 23 28.63 -37.94 1.99
CA LEU A 23 27.30 -38.47 1.67
C LEU A 23 27.00 -39.85 2.31
N GLU A 24 27.85 -40.34 3.22
CA GLU A 24 27.70 -41.65 3.87
C GLU A 24 26.60 -41.69 4.95
N TYR A 25 26.02 -40.55 5.32
CA TYR A 25 24.86 -40.50 6.23
C TYR A 25 23.50 -40.48 5.53
N ALA A 26 23.45 -40.51 4.19
CA ALA A 26 22.21 -40.42 3.41
C ALA A 26 21.82 -41.73 2.70
N THR A 27 22.17 -42.87 3.28
CA THR A 27 21.24 -44.02 3.23
C THR A 27 20.51 -44.01 4.56
N LEU A 28 19.18 -43.86 4.55
CA LEU A 28 18.33 -43.89 5.73
C LEU A 28 18.38 -45.30 6.36
N ASN A 29 19.47 -45.61 7.06
CA ASN A 29 19.58 -46.68 8.04
C ASN A 29 19.57 -46.01 9.40
N PHE A 30 18.38 -45.78 9.96
CA PHE A 30 18.27 -45.36 11.35
C PHE A 30 18.64 -46.54 12.24
N VAL A 31 19.58 -46.29 13.15
CA VAL A 31 20.02 -47.23 14.16
C VAL A 31 19.63 -46.64 15.51
N GLN A 32 18.59 -47.19 16.13
CA GLN A 32 18.36 -47.00 17.56
C GLN A 32 19.26 -47.99 18.29
N GLY A 33 20.08 -47.48 19.21
CA GLY A 33 20.84 -48.32 20.14
C GLY A 33 19.96 -48.60 21.35
N ASP A 34 19.46 -49.83 21.46
CA ASP A 34 18.93 -50.34 22.73
C ASP A 34 20.12 -50.76 23.63
N GLU A 35 19.93 -50.71 24.95
CA GLU A 35 20.98 -50.96 25.97
C GLU A 35 21.69 -52.32 25.85
N ASP A 36 21.14 -53.25 25.07
CA ASP A 36 21.72 -54.58 24.81
C ASP A 36 22.60 -54.65 23.53
N GLY A 37 22.88 -53.51 22.88
CA GLY A 37 23.83 -53.44 21.76
C GLY A 37 23.34 -54.11 20.45
N SER A 38 22.07 -54.47 20.35
CA SER A 38 21.46 -54.95 19.11
C SER A 38 20.88 -53.78 18.32
N LEU A 39 21.39 -53.56 17.10
CA LEU A 39 20.95 -52.49 16.21
C LEU A 39 19.69 -52.95 15.45
N SER A 40 18.51 -52.43 15.81
CA SER A 40 17.29 -52.65 15.04
C SER A 40 17.01 -51.45 14.12
N LYS A 41 16.70 -51.74 12.84
CA LYS A 41 16.29 -50.73 11.85
C LYS A 41 14.80 -50.51 11.96
N THR A 42 14.36 -49.30 12.27
CA THR A 42 12.94 -48.93 12.17
C THR A 42 12.57 -48.78 10.68
N PRO A 43 11.65 -49.61 10.14
CA PRO A 43 11.28 -49.52 8.74
C PRO A 43 10.44 -48.26 8.47
N VAL A 44 10.92 -47.39 7.59
CA VAL A 44 10.11 -46.33 6.99
C VAL A 44 9.13 -46.97 6.00
N SER A 45 7.88 -46.54 6.00
CA SER A 45 6.88 -46.93 5.01
C SER A 45 7.43 -46.74 3.58
N SER A 46 7.26 -47.75 2.74
CA SER A 46 7.80 -47.77 1.38
C SER A 46 7.36 -46.58 0.52
N GLY A 47 6.18 -46.02 0.82
CA GLY A 47 5.64 -44.81 0.18
C GLY A 47 6.43 -43.56 0.52
N LEU A 48 6.73 -43.31 1.81
CA LEU A 48 7.49 -42.14 2.24
C LEU A 48 8.93 -42.22 1.73
N GLN A 49 9.55 -43.39 1.79
CA GLN A 49 10.92 -43.62 1.30
C GLN A 49 11.05 -43.28 -0.20
N SER A 50 10.07 -43.67 -1.03
CA SER A 50 10.07 -43.32 -2.46
C SER A 50 9.97 -41.81 -2.71
N LEU A 51 9.20 -41.09 -1.89
CA LEU A 51 9.11 -39.63 -1.98
C LEU A 51 10.42 -38.95 -1.53
N TRP A 52 11.11 -39.53 -0.55
CA TRP A 52 12.43 -39.06 -0.10
C TRP A 52 13.50 -39.20 -1.17
N ASP A 53 13.60 -40.38 -1.76
CA ASP A 53 14.58 -40.65 -2.80
C ASP A 53 14.36 -39.69 -3.98
N LYS A 54 13.10 -39.38 -4.32
CA LYS A 54 12.74 -38.38 -5.34
C LYS A 54 13.08 -36.94 -4.94
N LEU A 55 12.90 -36.58 -3.67
CA LEU A 55 13.19 -35.23 -3.17
C LEU A 55 14.70 -34.96 -3.16
N PHE A 56 15.51 -35.92 -2.73
CA PHE A 56 16.96 -35.78 -2.68
C PHE A 56 17.66 -35.98 -4.04
N SER A 57 17.03 -36.69 -4.98
CA SER A 57 17.50 -36.78 -6.37
C SER A 57 16.98 -35.66 -7.28
N ALA A 58 16.21 -34.71 -6.74
CA ALA A 58 15.65 -33.62 -7.54
C ALA A 58 16.73 -32.58 -7.91
N ASP A 59 17.01 -32.48 -9.21
CA ASP A 59 17.99 -31.53 -9.78
C ASP A 59 17.47 -30.09 -9.88
N SER A 60 16.23 -29.83 -9.49
CA SER A 60 15.61 -28.50 -9.61
C SER A 60 14.62 -28.19 -8.48
N SER A 61 14.52 -26.91 -8.11
CA SER A 61 13.57 -26.45 -7.10
C SER A 61 12.10 -26.73 -7.47
N LYS A 62 11.78 -26.87 -8.77
CA LYS A 62 10.44 -27.24 -9.24
C LYS A 62 10.11 -28.70 -8.93
N GLN A 63 11.08 -29.60 -9.09
CA GLN A 63 10.93 -31.01 -8.73
C GLN A 63 10.90 -31.19 -7.21
N GLN A 64 11.76 -30.49 -6.47
CA GLN A 64 11.72 -30.46 -5.01
C GLN A 64 10.34 -30.00 -4.50
N LEU A 65 9.80 -28.92 -5.09
CA LEU A 65 8.47 -28.40 -4.73
C LEU A 65 7.35 -29.41 -5.02
N ALA A 66 7.43 -30.13 -6.14
CA ALA A 66 6.44 -31.17 -6.47
C ALA A 66 6.49 -32.32 -5.46
N CYS A 67 7.71 -32.79 -5.11
CA CYS A 67 7.88 -33.85 -4.10
C CYS A 67 7.38 -33.40 -2.72
N LEU A 68 7.68 -32.17 -2.30
CA LEU A 68 7.20 -31.61 -1.04
C LEU A 68 5.67 -31.46 -1.00
N LYS A 69 5.02 -31.14 -2.13
CA LYS A 69 3.55 -31.09 -2.19
C LYS A 69 2.92 -32.47 -2.02
N GLU A 70 3.54 -33.51 -2.59
CA GLU A 70 3.10 -34.90 -2.39
C GLU A 70 3.34 -35.36 -0.95
N ILE A 71 4.49 -35.00 -0.36
CA ILE A 71 4.77 -35.26 1.06
C ILE A 71 3.74 -34.54 1.95
N ASN A 72 3.43 -33.28 1.67
CA ASN A 72 2.42 -32.52 2.42
C ASN A 72 1.02 -33.17 2.31
N LYS A 73 0.65 -33.62 1.11
CA LYS A 73 -0.60 -34.34 0.89
C LYS A 73 -0.62 -35.66 1.66
N TYR A 74 0.49 -36.40 1.67
CA TYR A 74 0.62 -37.63 2.44
C TYR A 74 0.48 -37.38 3.95
N VAL A 75 1.18 -36.36 4.48
CA VAL A 75 1.10 -35.94 5.88
C VAL A 75 -0.32 -35.51 6.27
N LEU A 76 -1.05 -34.81 5.39
CA LEU A 76 -2.40 -34.33 5.66
C LEU A 76 -3.51 -35.38 5.49
N GLN A 77 -3.27 -36.44 4.70
CA GLN A 77 -4.29 -37.44 4.38
C GLN A 77 -4.31 -38.63 5.35
N ASP A 78 -3.19 -38.91 6.03
CA ASP A 78 -3.00 -40.15 6.80
C ASP A 78 -2.46 -39.84 8.21
N ASP A 79 -3.24 -39.08 8.98
CA ASP A 79 -2.87 -38.48 10.27
C ASP A 79 -2.52 -39.52 11.36
N THR A 80 -2.84 -40.80 11.14
CA THR A 80 -2.52 -41.93 12.03
C THR A 80 -1.36 -42.81 11.56
N ALA A 81 -0.81 -42.58 10.36
CA ALA A 81 0.06 -43.55 9.69
C ALA A 81 1.57 -43.38 9.93
N LEU A 82 2.02 -42.19 10.37
CA LEU A 82 3.44 -41.96 10.60
C LEU A 82 3.84 -42.42 12.00
N SER A 83 4.74 -43.41 12.06
CA SER A 83 5.44 -43.78 13.28
C SER A 83 6.23 -42.59 13.84
N GLU A 84 6.52 -42.61 15.14
CA GLU A 84 7.29 -41.55 15.80
C GLU A 84 8.68 -41.37 15.17
N GLY A 85 9.33 -42.47 14.77
CA GLY A 85 10.60 -42.45 14.05
C GLY A 85 10.51 -41.83 12.64
N GLU A 86 9.43 -42.08 11.90
CA GLU A 86 9.23 -41.44 10.59
C GLU A 86 8.95 -39.93 10.72
N ARG A 87 8.25 -39.51 11.77
CA ARG A 87 8.02 -38.08 12.06
C ARG A 87 9.32 -37.36 12.39
N ASP A 88 10.16 -37.93 13.25
CA ASP A 88 11.46 -37.35 13.60
C ASP A 88 12.39 -37.27 12.37
N ALA A 89 12.43 -38.33 11.56
CA ALA A 89 13.16 -38.35 10.29
C ALA A 89 12.68 -37.27 9.33
N LEU A 90 11.36 -37.12 9.19
CA LEU A 90 10.74 -36.11 8.35
C LEU A 90 11.08 -34.70 8.83
N GLN A 91 11.04 -34.46 10.13
CA GLN A 91 11.39 -33.16 10.70
C GLN A 91 12.87 -32.80 10.49
N LYS A 92 13.80 -33.73 10.72
CA LYS A 92 15.24 -33.52 10.50
C LYS A 92 15.55 -33.18 9.05
N ALA A 93 14.92 -33.88 8.11
CA ALA A 93 15.16 -33.65 6.69
C ALA A 93 14.46 -32.38 6.16
N LEU A 94 13.27 -32.04 6.67
CA LEU A 94 12.63 -30.74 6.42
C LEU A 94 13.46 -29.58 7.00
N ALA A 95 14.03 -29.74 8.20
CA ALA A 95 14.93 -28.76 8.80
C ALA A 95 16.19 -28.58 7.95
N TRP A 96 16.81 -29.66 7.47
CA TRP A 96 17.95 -29.58 6.56
C TRP A 96 17.61 -28.83 5.26
N LEU A 97 16.46 -29.12 4.65
CA LEU A 97 16.03 -28.44 3.42
C LEU A 97 15.70 -26.96 3.63
N LEU A 98 15.18 -26.58 4.80
CA LEU A 98 14.97 -25.19 5.17
C LEU A 98 16.27 -24.42 5.29
N LEU A 99 17.29 -25.06 5.87
CA LEU A 99 18.61 -24.49 6.12
C LEU A 99 19.50 -24.46 4.88
N ASN A 100 19.14 -25.21 3.84
CA ASN A 100 19.89 -25.21 2.59
C ASN A 100 19.73 -23.84 1.87
N PRO A 101 20.84 -23.11 1.62
CA PRO A 101 20.80 -21.81 0.97
C PRO A 101 20.29 -21.87 -0.48
N ASP A 102 20.37 -23.03 -1.13
CA ASP A 102 19.93 -23.23 -2.53
C ASP A 102 18.43 -23.54 -2.66
N SER A 103 17.73 -23.74 -1.53
CA SER A 103 16.28 -23.95 -1.52
C SER A 103 15.53 -22.67 -1.93
N SER A 104 14.61 -22.79 -2.90
CA SER A 104 13.77 -21.65 -3.31
C SER A 104 12.78 -21.24 -2.22
N GLN A 105 12.32 -19.98 -2.25
CA GLN A 105 11.29 -19.50 -1.29
C GLN A 105 10.00 -20.34 -1.33
N GLN A 106 9.61 -20.86 -2.51
CA GLN A 106 8.43 -21.71 -2.63
C GLN A 106 8.63 -23.07 -1.94
N VAL A 107 9.83 -23.64 -2.03
CA VAL A 107 10.21 -24.87 -1.34
C VAL A 107 10.15 -24.66 0.17
N ARG A 108 10.78 -23.57 0.68
CA ARG A 108 10.74 -23.21 2.10
C ARG A 108 9.32 -22.99 2.62
N SER A 109 8.46 -22.31 1.85
CA SER A 109 7.05 -22.09 2.21
C SER A 109 6.26 -23.40 2.39
N VAL A 110 6.46 -24.38 1.50
CA VAL A 110 5.79 -25.68 1.63
C VAL A 110 6.35 -26.48 2.81
N ILE A 111 7.66 -26.42 3.05
CA ILE A 111 8.26 -27.08 4.21
C ILE A 111 7.65 -26.56 5.52
N ILE A 112 7.50 -25.24 5.67
CA ILE A 112 6.86 -24.69 6.86
C ILE A 112 5.41 -25.13 6.98
N LYS A 113 4.64 -25.22 5.89
CA LYS A 113 3.26 -25.72 5.96
C LYS A 113 3.22 -27.17 6.44
N ILE A 114 4.12 -28.01 5.95
CA ILE A 114 4.25 -29.40 6.43
C ILE A 114 4.62 -29.39 7.91
N GLN A 115 5.61 -28.60 8.31
CA GLN A 115 6.04 -28.49 9.69
C GLN A 115 4.96 -27.92 10.61
N ALA A 116 4.15 -26.97 10.14
CA ALA A 116 3.04 -26.40 10.88
C ALA A 116 1.95 -27.44 11.16
N SER A 117 1.62 -28.26 10.16
CA SER A 117 0.73 -29.41 10.33
C SER A 117 1.30 -30.45 11.29
N LEU A 118 2.62 -30.55 11.41
CA LEU A 118 3.31 -31.44 12.36
C LEU A 118 3.56 -30.81 13.75
N ALA A 119 3.48 -29.48 13.88
CA ALA A 119 3.92 -28.72 15.05
C ALA A 119 2.98 -28.85 16.25
N ASP A 120 1.71 -29.22 16.04
CA ASP A 120 0.77 -29.47 17.14
C ASP A 120 1.20 -30.65 18.04
N ARG A 121 2.27 -31.40 17.71
CA ARG A 121 2.61 -32.67 18.39
C ARG A 121 4.09 -32.97 18.66
N CYS A 122 5.07 -32.11 18.31
CA CYS A 122 6.50 -32.44 18.50
C CYS A 122 7.46 -31.23 18.74
N PRO A 123 8.35 -31.28 19.75
CA PRO A 123 9.33 -30.22 20.12
C PRO A 123 10.70 -30.10 19.37
N PRO A 124 11.13 -30.96 18.41
CA PRO A 124 12.52 -30.97 17.95
C PRO A 124 12.88 -29.90 16.91
N LEU A 125 11.93 -29.31 16.17
CA LEU A 125 12.20 -28.16 15.29
C LEU A 125 12.54 -26.90 16.10
N GLU A 126 11.75 -26.67 17.15
CA GLU A 126 11.98 -25.62 18.14
C GLU A 126 13.33 -25.81 18.83
N ALA A 127 13.68 -27.04 19.21
CA ALA A 127 14.99 -27.36 19.77
C ALA A 127 16.14 -27.13 18.75
N GLY A 128 15.97 -27.49 17.48
CA GLY A 128 16.98 -27.28 16.44
C GLY A 128 17.20 -25.81 16.09
N LEU A 129 16.12 -25.03 15.99
CA LEU A 129 16.17 -23.57 15.82
C LEU A 129 16.78 -22.90 17.05
N ARG A 130 16.38 -23.29 18.26
CA ARG A 130 17.00 -22.82 19.51
C ARG A 130 18.48 -23.16 19.55
N ALA A 131 18.89 -24.36 19.14
CA ALA A 131 20.29 -24.76 19.12
C ALA A 131 21.10 -23.95 18.10
N GLN A 132 20.54 -23.62 16.94
CA GLN A 132 21.19 -22.72 15.98
C GLN A 132 21.26 -21.28 16.46
N LEU A 133 20.23 -20.78 17.13
CA LEU A 133 20.21 -19.43 17.69
C LEU A 133 21.07 -19.31 18.96
N ALA A 134 21.28 -20.39 19.68
CA ALA A 134 22.17 -20.46 20.83
C ALA A 134 23.64 -20.71 20.45
N ALA A 135 23.93 -21.13 19.21
CA ALA A 135 25.29 -21.34 18.77
C ALA A 135 25.98 -19.97 18.57
N PRO A 136 27.16 -19.73 19.17
CA PRO A 136 27.89 -18.45 19.13
C PRO A 136 28.58 -18.18 17.76
N ALA A 137 27.99 -18.66 16.67
CA ALA A 137 28.55 -18.52 15.33
C ALA A 137 28.14 -17.16 14.70
N PRO A 138 29.03 -16.52 13.91
CA PRO A 138 28.69 -15.28 13.21
C PRO A 138 27.48 -15.48 12.30
N ALA A 139 26.66 -14.44 12.13
CA ALA A 139 25.49 -14.47 11.28
C ALA A 139 25.87 -14.87 9.86
N THR A 140 25.61 -16.14 9.52
CA THR A 140 25.70 -16.53 8.14
C THR A 140 24.53 -15.86 7.39
N PRO A 141 24.71 -15.53 6.10
CA PRO A 141 23.59 -15.06 5.26
C PRO A 141 22.39 -16.00 5.30
N ALA A 142 22.61 -17.30 5.56
CA ALA A 142 21.56 -18.30 5.74
C ALA A 142 20.76 -18.08 7.04
N THR A 143 21.44 -17.75 8.15
CA THR A 143 20.79 -17.43 9.43
C THR A 143 19.87 -16.20 9.28
N LEU A 144 20.34 -15.13 8.64
CA LEU A 144 19.52 -13.93 8.40
C LEU A 144 18.32 -14.21 7.48
N GLN A 145 18.51 -15.01 6.42
CA GLN A 145 17.41 -15.41 5.54
C GLN A 145 16.37 -16.29 6.25
N LEU A 146 16.83 -17.19 7.12
CA LEU A 146 15.95 -18.04 7.92
C LEU A 146 15.11 -17.19 8.85
N LEU A 147 15.74 -16.24 9.56
CA LEU A 147 15.05 -15.36 10.48
C LEU A 147 14.05 -14.43 9.78
N GLU A 148 14.41 -13.87 8.61
CA GLU A 148 13.51 -13.06 7.78
C GLU A 148 12.28 -13.87 7.40
N PHE A 149 12.50 -15.10 6.95
CA PHE A 149 11.43 -16.03 6.59
C PHE A 149 10.56 -16.46 7.79
N LEU A 150 11.15 -16.70 8.96
CA LEU A 150 10.41 -17.02 10.19
C LEU A 150 9.54 -15.86 10.66
N SER A 151 10.00 -14.63 10.43
CA SER A 151 9.29 -13.41 10.84
C SER A 151 7.97 -13.20 10.08
N ASP A 152 7.89 -13.71 8.86
CA ASP A 152 6.69 -13.69 8.03
C ASP A 152 5.67 -14.80 8.39
N HIS A 153 6.05 -15.78 9.23
CA HIS A 153 5.20 -16.93 9.56
C HIS A 153 4.71 -16.93 11.02
N PRO A 154 3.42 -17.21 11.33
CA PRO A 154 2.89 -17.18 12.69
C PRO A 154 3.64 -18.09 13.69
N LEU A 155 3.99 -19.31 13.28
CA LEU A 155 4.80 -20.21 14.12
C LEU A 155 6.24 -19.74 14.26
N GLY A 156 6.80 -19.12 13.21
CA GLY A 156 8.14 -18.55 13.27
C GLY A 156 8.18 -17.39 14.25
N ARG A 157 7.16 -16.53 14.29
CA ARG A 157 7.01 -15.46 15.28
C ARG A 157 7.01 -15.99 16.72
N ARG A 158 6.32 -17.09 17.00
CA ARG A 158 6.34 -17.73 18.33
C ARG A 158 7.74 -18.24 18.70
N LEU A 159 8.45 -18.86 17.75
CA LEU A 159 9.82 -19.34 17.98
C LEU A 159 10.81 -18.19 18.19
N LEU A 160 10.63 -17.08 17.47
CA LEU A 160 11.39 -15.85 17.65
C LEU A 160 11.14 -15.23 19.03
N LEU A 161 9.88 -15.24 19.49
CA LEU A 161 9.48 -14.83 20.84
C LEU A 161 10.20 -15.66 21.91
N ASP A 162 10.21 -16.99 21.77
CA ASP A 162 10.82 -17.89 22.75
C ASP A 162 12.36 -17.85 22.75
N SER A 163 12.97 -17.40 21.64
CA SER A 163 14.43 -17.29 21.48
C SER A 163 14.93 -15.85 21.57
N LEU A 164 14.09 -14.95 22.10
CA LEU A 164 14.32 -13.52 22.05
C LEU A 164 15.58 -13.05 22.78
N PRO A 165 15.93 -13.53 23.99
CA PRO A 165 17.16 -13.14 24.65
C PRO A 165 18.40 -13.46 23.80
N GLN A 166 18.42 -14.63 23.17
CA GLN A 166 19.50 -15.07 22.28
C GLN A 166 19.54 -14.22 21.01
N LEU A 167 18.38 -13.90 20.43
CA LEU A 167 18.29 -13.02 19.26
C LEU A 167 18.78 -11.60 19.58
N MET A 168 18.45 -11.05 20.75
CA MET A 168 18.90 -9.73 21.16
C MET A 168 20.42 -9.69 21.36
N LEU A 169 21.01 -10.75 21.94
CA LEU A 169 22.46 -10.90 22.04
C LEU A 169 23.11 -10.99 20.65
N PHE A 170 22.53 -11.81 19.77
CA PHE A 170 22.95 -11.92 18.37
C PHE A 170 22.90 -10.56 17.65
N PHE A 171 21.82 -9.80 17.81
CA PHE A 171 21.70 -8.46 17.22
C PHE A 171 22.72 -7.49 17.77
N LYS A 172 23.00 -7.54 19.07
CA LYS A 172 24.06 -6.72 19.70
C LYS A 172 25.41 -7.00 19.06
N GLU A 173 25.78 -8.27 18.90
CA GLU A 173 27.06 -8.67 18.31
C GLU A 173 27.15 -8.29 16.82
N GLU A 174 26.11 -8.60 16.05
CA GLU A 174 26.06 -8.33 14.61
C GLU A 174 25.99 -6.84 14.28
N LEU A 175 25.16 -6.07 14.99
CA LEU A 175 25.12 -4.61 14.82
C LEU A 175 26.42 -3.97 15.26
N GLY A 176 27.05 -4.46 16.34
CA GLY A 176 28.37 -4.02 16.76
C GLY A 176 29.43 -4.26 15.68
N PHE A 177 29.48 -5.48 15.13
CA PHE A 177 30.40 -5.86 14.06
C PHE A 177 30.19 -5.01 12.80
N HIS A 178 28.94 -4.88 12.33
CA HIS A 178 28.63 -4.10 11.14
C HIS A 178 28.84 -2.61 11.34
N CYS A 179 28.55 -2.07 12.53
CA CYS A 179 28.85 -0.69 12.86
C CYS A 179 30.36 -0.43 12.81
N GLN A 180 31.17 -1.26 13.46
CA GLN A 180 32.62 -1.11 13.41
C GLN A 180 33.16 -1.21 11.98
N THR A 181 32.66 -2.18 11.21
CA THR A 181 33.02 -2.37 9.81
C THR A 181 32.69 -1.13 8.98
N MET A 182 31.46 -0.61 9.08
CA MET A 182 31.03 0.57 8.33
C MET A 182 31.75 1.86 8.77
N CYS A 183 32.04 2.02 10.06
CA CYS A 183 32.84 3.14 10.58
C CYS A 183 34.29 3.12 10.06
N ALA A 184 34.85 1.93 9.81
CA ALA A 184 36.20 1.77 9.31
C ALA A 184 36.33 1.97 7.78
N MET A 185 35.22 1.91 7.04
CA MET A 185 35.23 2.10 5.58
C MET A 185 35.36 3.58 5.24
N VAL A 186 36.33 3.91 4.37
CA VAL A 186 36.58 5.29 3.93
C VAL A 186 35.87 5.59 2.61
N SER A 187 35.58 4.55 1.80
CA SER A 187 34.96 4.70 0.48
C SER A 187 33.44 4.53 0.51
N PRO A 188 32.65 5.41 -0.14
CA PRO A 188 31.21 5.24 -0.32
C PRO A 188 30.82 3.91 -1.01
N VAL A 189 31.68 3.37 -1.88
CA VAL A 189 31.43 2.10 -2.59
C VAL A 189 31.55 0.90 -1.65
N GLU A 190 32.57 0.91 -0.78
CA GLU A 190 32.77 -0.13 0.23
C GLU A 190 31.66 -0.08 1.27
N LEU A 191 31.25 1.12 1.66
CA LEU A 191 30.11 1.33 2.54
C LEU A 191 28.81 0.77 1.93
N ALA A 192 28.55 1.00 0.64
CA ALA A 192 27.39 0.45 -0.05
C ALA A 192 27.41 -1.09 -0.12
N ALA A 193 28.59 -1.69 -0.33
CA ALA A 193 28.73 -3.15 -0.32
C ALA A 193 28.53 -3.74 1.08
N ALA A 194 29.04 -3.07 2.11
CA ALA A 194 28.89 -3.47 3.51
C ALA A 194 27.46 -3.20 4.07
N ALA A 195 26.72 -2.27 3.47
CA ALA A 195 25.37 -1.94 3.89
C ALA A 195 24.36 -3.08 3.67
N GLY A 196 24.61 -4.00 2.74
CA GLY A 196 23.69 -5.12 2.46
C GLY A 196 23.44 -6.03 3.69
N PRO A 197 24.48 -6.62 4.28
CA PRO A 197 24.38 -7.38 5.53
C PRO A 197 23.82 -6.55 6.71
N GLY A 198 24.34 -5.34 6.93
CA GLY A 198 23.84 -4.45 7.98
C GLY A 198 22.35 -4.11 7.82
N GLN A 199 21.88 -3.91 6.59
CA GLN A 199 20.47 -3.68 6.30
C GLN A 199 19.60 -4.90 6.61
N ARG A 200 20.08 -6.11 6.36
CA ARG A 200 19.37 -7.32 6.76
C ARG A 200 19.31 -7.46 8.27
N ALA A 201 20.41 -7.21 8.98
CA ALA A 201 20.45 -7.27 10.44
C ALA A 201 19.47 -6.26 11.08
N VAL A 202 19.47 -5.00 10.62
CA VAL A 202 18.56 -3.96 11.13
C VAL A 202 17.10 -4.27 10.77
N ARG A 203 16.81 -4.72 9.55
CA ARG A 203 15.45 -5.13 9.18
C ARG A 203 14.97 -6.28 10.05
N LEU A 204 15.82 -7.26 10.28
CA LEU A 204 15.48 -8.40 11.11
C LEU A 204 15.21 -7.95 12.57
N LEU A 205 16.07 -7.09 13.12
CA LEU A 205 15.84 -6.48 14.43
C LEU A 205 14.51 -5.75 14.47
N MET A 206 14.17 -4.96 13.45
CA MET A 206 12.89 -4.27 13.38
C MET A 206 11.71 -5.23 13.38
N VAL A 207 11.73 -6.28 12.55
CA VAL A 207 10.60 -7.22 12.50
C VAL A 207 10.48 -7.96 13.83
N THR A 208 11.61 -8.35 14.42
CA THR A 208 11.65 -8.88 15.79
C THR A 208 10.98 -7.89 16.73
N LEU A 209 11.44 -6.64 16.84
CA LEU A 209 10.85 -5.64 17.75
C LEU A 209 9.36 -5.35 17.49
N GLN A 210 8.92 -5.32 16.24
CA GLN A 210 7.52 -5.08 15.86
C GLN A 210 6.60 -6.24 16.27
N VAL A 211 7.06 -7.49 16.15
CA VAL A 211 6.30 -8.68 16.57
C VAL A 211 6.15 -8.73 18.09
N LEU A 212 7.07 -8.10 18.82
CA LEU A 212 7.21 -8.25 20.26
C LEU A 212 6.52 -7.17 21.08
N GLN A 213 5.89 -6.17 20.47
CA GLN A 213 5.21 -5.13 21.22
C GLN A 213 3.87 -5.62 21.81
N PRO A 214 3.59 -5.38 23.11
CA PRO A 214 4.47 -4.75 24.10
C PRO A 214 5.51 -5.74 24.64
N LEU A 215 6.74 -5.26 24.72
CA LEU A 215 7.89 -5.99 25.22
C LEU A 215 7.67 -6.30 26.73
N SER A 216 7.74 -7.59 27.11
CA SER A 216 7.74 -8.07 28.52
C SER A 216 8.80 -7.38 29.39
N PRO A 217 8.53 -7.05 30.67
CA PRO A 217 9.51 -6.40 31.56
C PRO A 217 10.77 -7.25 31.86
N GLU A 218 10.84 -8.50 31.40
CA GLU A 218 11.93 -9.44 31.69
C GLU A 218 13.20 -9.26 30.81
N TYR A 219 13.26 -8.22 29.97
CA TYR A 219 14.46 -8.02 29.14
C TYR A 219 15.68 -7.61 29.93
N ASP A 220 16.81 -8.17 29.53
CA ASP A 220 18.11 -7.64 29.90
C ASP A 220 18.28 -6.22 29.33
N LEU A 221 18.05 -5.23 30.21
CA LEU A 221 18.22 -3.82 29.93
C LEU A 221 19.62 -3.50 29.39
N GLU A 222 20.64 -4.27 29.75
CA GLU A 222 22.00 -4.08 29.26
C GLU A 222 22.11 -4.39 27.76
N THR A 223 21.50 -5.49 27.32
CA THR A 223 21.46 -5.85 25.90
C THR A 223 20.65 -4.84 25.08
N VAL A 224 19.50 -4.37 25.59
CA VAL A 224 18.70 -3.31 24.93
C VAL A 224 19.52 -2.03 24.79
N ARG A 225 20.21 -1.59 25.85
CA ARG A 225 21.09 -0.41 25.80
C ARG A 225 22.24 -0.58 24.81
N ALA A 226 22.92 -1.73 24.80
CA ALA A 226 24.02 -1.97 23.88
C ALA A 226 23.58 -1.98 22.40
N ALA A 227 22.40 -2.54 22.11
CA ALA A 227 21.80 -2.48 20.78
C ALA A 227 21.45 -1.03 20.39
N ARG A 228 20.87 -0.26 21.33
CA ARG A 228 20.56 1.16 21.15
C ARG A 228 21.81 1.98 20.83
N ASP A 229 22.90 1.80 21.60
CA ASP A 229 24.16 2.52 21.41
C ASP A 229 24.82 2.18 20.06
N SER A 230 24.59 0.97 19.54
CA SER A 230 25.05 0.56 18.22
C SER A 230 24.25 1.24 17.12
N LEU A 231 22.92 1.32 17.26
CA LEU A 231 22.06 2.02 16.31
C LEU A 231 22.31 3.53 16.30
N GLU A 232 22.58 4.14 17.44
CA GLU A 232 22.98 5.56 17.54
C GLU A 232 24.26 5.86 16.76
N ARG A 233 25.28 5.01 16.91
CA ARG A 233 26.51 5.13 16.10
C ARG A 233 26.25 4.96 14.61
N LEU A 234 25.37 4.04 14.22
CA LEU A 234 24.97 3.88 12.82
C LEU A 234 24.23 5.12 12.30
N LEU A 235 23.26 5.62 13.04
CA LEU A 235 22.43 6.76 12.65
C LEU A 235 23.26 8.03 12.41
N THR A 236 24.30 8.22 13.22
CA THR A 236 25.22 9.37 13.14
C THR A 236 26.25 9.25 12.01
N LEU A 237 26.35 8.12 11.31
CA LEU A 237 27.22 8.00 10.14
C LEU A 237 26.72 8.89 8.99
N PRO A 238 27.53 9.82 8.46
CA PRO A 238 27.09 10.77 7.43
C PRO A 238 26.70 10.07 6.12
N ALA A 239 27.43 9.02 5.73
CA ALA A 239 27.22 8.31 4.46
C ALA A 239 26.28 7.09 4.56
N LEU A 240 25.59 6.88 5.68
CA LEU A 240 24.67 5.74 5.82
C LEU A 240 23.53 5.83 4.79
N PRO A 241 23.27 4.77 3.99
CA PRO A 241 22.18 4.75 3.02
C PRO A 241 20.82 5.05 3.67
N TRP A 242 19.99 5.85 3.01
CA TRP A 242 18.72 6.34 3.55
C TRP A 242 17.78 5.23 4.01
N ASP A 243 17.61 4.17 3.21
CA ASP A 243 16.76 3.04 3.59
C ASP A 243 17.26 2.34 4.86
N LEU A 244 18.58 2.23 5.03
CA LEU A 244 19.18 1.66 6.24
C LEU A 244 19.01 2.61 7.42
N ARG A 245 19.25 3.90 7.22
CA ARG A 245 19.11 4.93 8.26
C ARG A 245 17.68 4.99 8.80
N GLY A 246 16.67 5.03 7.93
CA GLY A 246 15.26 5.02 8.33
C GLY A 246 14.91 3.80 9.18
N ASN A 247 15.42 2.62 8.79
CA ASN A 247 15.24 1.39 9.56
C ASN A 247 15.95 1.44 10.92
N CYS A 248 17.17 1.98 10.98
CA CYS A 248 17.88 2.18 12.25
C CYS A 248 17.09 3.12 13.18
N GLY A 249 16.49 4.19 12.64
CA GLY A 249 15.71 5.15 13.41
C GLY A 249 14.46 4.51 14.02
N MET A 250 13.75 3.71 13.22
CA MET A 250 12.61 2.94 13.72
C MET A 250 13.01 1.90 14.77
N ALA A 251 14.06 1.11 14.53
CA ALA A 251 14.57 0.16 15.51
C ALA A 251 15.00 0.85 16.82
N TYR A 252 15.65 2.00 16.73
CA TYR A 252 16.10 2.78 17.89
C TYR A 252 14.92 3.20 18.76
N VAL A 253 13.88 3.78 18.14
CA VAL A 253 12.67 4.20 18.85
C VAL A 253 11.96 3.00 19.49
N LEU A 254 11.84 1.87 18.77
CA LEU A 254 11.26 0.64 19.31
C LEU A 254 12.04 0.12 20.52
N LEU A 255 13.38 0.18 20.51
CA LEU A 255 14.21 -0.19 21.66
C LEU A 255 14.07 0.78 22.84
N CYS A 256 13.86 2.07 22.59
CA CYS A 256 13.60 3.01 23.67
C CYS A 256 12.27 2.73 24.35
N LEU A 257 11.21 2.48 23.55
CA LEU A 257 9.91 2.05 24.06
C LEU A 257 10.03 0.71 24.83
N ALA A 258 10.85 -0.22 24.33
CA ALA A 258 11.14 -1.50 24.99
C ALA A 258 11.79 -1.36 26.35
N GLY A 259 12.75 -0.43 26.47
CA GLY A 259 13.52 -0.20 27.68
C GLY A 259 12.73 0.48 28.81
N GLY A 260 11.43 0.68 28.63
CA GLY A 260 10.59 1.41 29.58
C GLY A 260 10.95 2.89 29.67
N ASP A 261 11.59 3.44 28.63
CA ASP A 261 11.96 4.85 28.56
C ASP A 261 10.69 5.69 28.36
N ARG A 262 10.00 5.96 29.48
CA ARG A 262 8.80 6.80 29.51
C ARG A 262 9.10 8.22 29.02
N ASP A 263 10.36 8.62 29.10
CA ASP A 263 10.86 9.91 28.66
C ASP A 263 11.25 9.90 27.18
N LEU A 264 10.98 8.84 26.39
CA LEU A 264 11.22 8.88 24.95
C LEU A 264 10.47 10.03 24.28
N HIS A 265 9.24 10.32 24.73
CA HIS A 265 8.47 11.49 24.31
C HIS A 265 9.23 12.78 24.61
N ALA A 266 9.71 12.95 25.85
CA ALA A 266 10.51 14.11 26.25
C ALA A 266 11.83 14.20 25.49
N THR A 267 12.51 13.08 25.27
CA THR A 267 13.80 12.99 24.57
C THR A 267 13.65 13.38 23.11
N VAL A 268 12.61 12.89 22.44
CA VAL A 268 12.29 13.23 21.05
C VAL A 268 11.79 14.67 20.93
N LEU A 269 11.00 15.16 21.88
CA LEU A 269 10.51 16.54 21.90
C LEU A 269 11.64 17.54 22.17
N ASN A 270 12.47 17.32 23.19
CA ASN A 270 13.63 18.16 23.51
C ASN A 270 14.64 18.17 22.36
N ALA A 271 14.72 17.06 21.63
CA ALA A 271 15.53 16.92 20.45
C ALA A 271 15.04 17.68 19.23
N ALA A 272 13.76 17.56 18.92
CA ALA A 272 13.14 18.25 17.79
C ALA A 272 13.01 19.76 18.07
N PHE A 273 12.90 20.14 19.35
CA PHE A 273 12.70 21.52 19.81
C PHE A 273 13.67 21.87 20.93
N PRO A 274 14.97 22.06 20.63
CA PRO A 274 15.99 22.37 21.63
C PRO A 274 15.76 23.70 22.38
N SER A 275 14.90 24.56 21.86
CA SER A 275 14.49 25.83 22.46
C SER A 275 13.27 25.74 23.38
N ALA A 276 12.64 24.57 23.51
CA ALA A 276 11.55 24.37 24.46
C ALA A 276 12.13 23.90 25.80
N GLU A 277 12.20 24.79 26.80
CA GLU A 277 12.62 24.49 28.18
C GLU A 277 11.61 23.56 28.90
N LEU A 278 11.34 22.37 28.37
CA LEU A 278 10.19 21.56 28.77
C LEU A 278 10.46 20.40 29.72
N CYS A 279 11.71 20.04 30.07
CA CYS A 279 11.96 18.93 31.01
C CYS A 279 13.22 19.12 31.88
N GLY A 280 13.03 19.15 33.21
CA GLY A 280 14.09 19.19 34.22
C GLY A 280 14.54 17.81 34.71
N SER A 281 15.00 16.94 33.81
CA SER A 281 15.54 15.61 34.15
C SER A 281 17.08 15.63 34.17
N ASP A 282 17.68 15.18 35.28
CA ASP A 282 19.13 15.13 35.52
C ASP A 282 19.88 14.07 34.69
N ALA A 283 19.16 13.20 33.97
CA ALA A 283 19.76 12.26 33.01
C ALA A 283 19.94 12.97 31.67
N GLY A 284 20.97 13.81 31.55
CA GLY A 284 21.21 14.64 30.37
C GLY A 284 21.17 13.86 29.05
N PRO A 285 20.12 14.02 28.22
CA PRO A 285 20.10 13.39 26.90
C PRO A 285 21.20 14.02 26.04
N VAL A 286 21.86 13.22 25.20
CA VAL A 286 22.72 13.76 24.14
C VAL A 286 21.84 14.67 23.29
N PRO A 287 22.17 15.97 23.13
CA PRO A 287 21.33 16.87 22.36
C PRO A 287 21.33 16.39 20.90
N LEU A 288 20.20 15.84 20.48
CA LEU A 288 19.95 15.41 19.10
C LEU A 288 20.16 16.55 18.09
N ALA A 289 20.17 17.81 18.54
CA ALA A 289 20.62 18.96 17.75
C ALA A 289 22.01 18.78 17.12
N ASN A 290 22.90 17.99 17.74
CA ASN A 290 24.23 17.69 17.22
C ASN A 290 24.27 16.53 16.23
N TRP A 291 23.17 15.78 16.09
CA TRP A 291 23.11 14.66 15.16
C TRP A 291 22.97 15.16 13.73
N PRO A 292 23.45 14.41 12.73
CA PRO A 292 23.16 14.72 11.34
C PRO A 292 21.65 14.85 11.11
N LEU A 293 21.23 15.82 10.32
CA LEU A 293 19.82 16.06 9.96
C LEU A 293 19.11 14.77 9.52
N ALA A 294 19.81 13.96 8.73
CA ALA A 294 19.39 12.64 8.28
C ALA A 294 19.03 11.66 9.41
N ALA A 295 19.78 11.69 10.51
CA ALA A 295 19.62 10.83 11.67
C ALA A 295 18.41 11.26 12.50
N GLN A 296 18.30 12.57 12.76
CA GLN A 296 17.15 13.17 13.43
C GLN A 296 15.84 12.84 12.69
N LEU A 297 15.85 12.86 11.36
CA LEU A 297 14.69 12.47 10.54
C LEU A 297 14.33 10.99 10.62
N ALA A 298 15.34 10.12 10.63
CA ALA A 298 15.09 8.70 10.80
C ALA A 298 14.46 8.40 12.16
N LEU A 299 14.89 9.11 13.22
CA LEU A 299 14.27 9.01 14.54
C LEU A 299 12.82 9.51 14.53
N LEU A 300 12.55 10.66 13.92
CA LEU A 300 11.18 11.17 13.84
C LEU A 300 10.27 10.22 13.06
N ALA A 301 10.73 9.71 11.92
CA ALA A 301 10.00 8.68 11.18
C ALA A 301 9.76 7.45 12.05
N GLY A 302 10.78 7.01 12.79
CA GLY A 302 10.67 5.93 13.78
C GLY A 302 9.61 6.20 14.83
N CYS A 303 9.54 7.41 15.39
CA CYS A 303 8.52 7.83 16.38
C CYS A 303 7.13 7.73 15.79
N VAL A 304 6.95 8.27 14.57
CA VAL A 304 5.66 8.23 13.90
C VAL A 304 5.23 6.79 13.57
N HIS A 305 6.16 5.86 13.36
CA HIS A 305 5.85 4.45 13.09
C HIS A 305 5.67 3.59 14.35
N ALA A 306 6.40 3.86 15.41
CA ALA A 306 6.46 3.01 16.60
C ALA A 306 5.41 3.40 17.65
N LEU A 307 5.07 4.70 17.74
CA LEU A 307 4.10 5.16 18.72
C LEU A 307 2.67 4.79 18.28
N PRO A 308 1.80 4.33 19.20
CA PRO A 308 0.41 4.09 18.87
C PRO A 308 -0.32 5.42 18.59
N SER A 309 -1.41 5.35 17.81
CA SER A 309 -2.10 6.55 17.29
C SER A 309 -2.65 7.47 18.36
N ASP A 310 -3.08 6.92 19.50
CA ASP A 310 -3.51 7.66 20.68
C ASP A 310 -2.36 8.50 21.27
N GLN A 311 -1.17 7.92 21.40
CA GLN A 311 0.01 8.63 21.90
C GLN A 311 0.52 9.72 20.95
N LEU A 312 0.34 9.55 19.65
CA LEU A 312 0.69 10.57 18.66
C LEU A 312 -0.24 11.80 18.76
N LEU A 313 -1.49 11.58 19.16
CA LEU A 313 -2.50 12.63 19.29
C LEU A 313 -2.49 13.32 20.66
N LEU A 314 -1.76 12.79 21.64
CA LEU A 314 -1.63 13.43 22.95
C LEU A 314 -1.00 14.83 22.80
N PRO A 315 -1.53 15.84 23.53
CA PRO A 315 -0.89 17.14 23.59
C PRO A 315 0.50 16.97 24.20
N ALA A 316 1.54 17.33 23.44
CA ALA A 316 2.84 17.62 24.02
C ALA A 316 2.67 18.79 24.97
N GLY A 317 3.40 18.84 26.10
CA GLY A 317 3.23 19.79 27.20
C GLY A 317 3.24 21.30 26.88
N GLY A 318 3.25 21.69 25.60
CA GLY A 318 3.02 23.04 25.07
C GLY A 318 1.74 23.22 24.25
N GLY A 319 0.74 22.34 24.34
CA GLY A 319 -0.62 22.54 23.78
C GLY A 319 -0.84 22.08 22.33
N GLY A 320 0.19 21.58 21.64
CA GLY A 320 0.07 20.94 20.32
C GLY A 320 0.22 19.42 20.40
N ALA A 321 -0.50 18.65 19.59
CA ALA A 321 -0.31 17.20 19.50
C ALA A 321 1.14 16.87 19.10
N LEU A 322 1.76 15.85 19.71
CA LEU A 322 3.12 15.39 19.35
C LEU A 322 3.29 15.23 17.83
N LEU A 323 2.26 14.71 17.18
CA LEU A 323 2.22 14.51 15.74
C LEU A 323 2.36 15.80 14.91
N SER A 324 1.78 16.93 15.34
CA SER A 324 1.86 18.19 14.60
C SER A 324 3.26 18.78 14.68
N LEU A 325 3.89 18.65 15.85
CA LEU A 325 5.28 19.00 16.07
C LEU A 325 6.22 18.14 15.20
N LEU A 326 6.03 16.81 15.21
CA LEU A 326 6.81 15.90 14.38
C LEU A 326 6.65 16.22 12.88
N LEU A 327 5.42 16.52 12.43
CA LEU A 327 5.15 16.87 11.05
C LEU A 327 5.77 18.22 10.66
N GLY A 328 5.66 19.23 11.52
CA GLY A 328 6.29 20.54 11.29
C GLY A 328 7.79 20.45 11.16
N TRP A 329 8.42 19.65 12.02
CA TRP A 329 9.85 19.43 11.96
C TRP A 329 10.27 18.63 10.71
N LEU A 330 9.50 17.58 10.35
CA LEU A 330 9.70 16.84 9.10
C LEU A 330 9.60 17.74 7.86
N LEU A 331 8.67 18.68 7.86
CA LEU A 331 8.46 19.61 6.74
C LEU A 331 9.50 20.69 6.67
N HIS A 332 9.81 21.33 7.79
CA HIS A 332 10.91 22.30 7.88
C HIS A 332 12.19 21.69 7.32
N THR A 333 12.48 20.47 7.75
CA THR A 333 13.64 19.73 7.30
C THR A 333 13.55 19.32 5.83
N GLY A 334 12.41 18.76 5.39
CA GLY A 334 12.19 18.38 4.00
C GLY A 334 12.29 19.55 3.01
N MET A 335 11.87 20.75 3.44
CA MET A 335 11.98 21.98 2.67
C MET A 335 13.42 22.50 2.59
N SER A 336 14.25 22.25 3.61
CA SER A 336 15.66 22.64 3.61
C SER A 336 16.55 21.80 2.66
N VAL A 337 16.08 20.60 2.29
CA VAL A 337 16.86 19.67 1.46
C VAL A 337 16.64 19.94 -0.04
N SER A 338 17.73 19.95 -0.80
CA SER A 338 17.72 20.10 -2.26
C SER A 338 17.89 18.78 -3.03
N ASP A 339 18.40 17.72 -2.39
CA ASP A 339 18.66 16.43 -3.05
C ASP A 339 17.38 15.57 -3.16
N THR A 340 17.01 15.22 -4.39
CA THR A 340 15.84 14.38 -4.71
C THR A 340 15.88 13.00 -4.05
N ALA A 341 17.05 12.38 -3.89
CA ALA A 341 17.14 11.05 -3.26
C ALA A 341 16.86 11.13 -1.75
N THR A 342 17.42 12.14 -1.11
CA THR A 342 17.17 12.47 0.29
C THR A 342 15.69 12.85 0.51
N LEU A 343 15.13 13.64 -0.40
CA LEU A 343 13.72 14.04 -0.42
C LEU A 343 12.76 12.87 -0.68
N LEU A 344 13.13 11.87 -1.49
CA LEU A 344 12.39 10.59 -1.61
C LEU A 344 12.37 9.81 -0.30
N GLY A 345 13.52 9.72 0.38
CA GLY A 345 13.63 9.10 1.70
C GLY A 345 12.65 9.75 2.68
N PHE A 346 12.61 11.08 2.74
CA PHE A 346 11.66 11.82 3.59
C PHE A 346 10.23 11.60 3.19
N SER A 347 9.97 11.59 1.88
CA SER A 347 8.61 11.50 1.37
C SER A 347 7.91 10.21 1.80
N ARG A 348 8.64 9.10 1.98
CA ARG A 348 8.09 7.85 2.55
C ARG A 348 7.75 7.99 4.02
N GLY A 349 8.63 8.59 4.82
CA GLY A 349 8.37 8.84 6.24
C GLY A 349 7.18 9.77 6.45
N VAL A 350 7.13 10.88 5.71
CA VAL A 350 6.02 11.84 5.71
C VAL A 350 4.73 11.18 5.22
N LEU A 351 4.77 10.35 4.18
CA LEU A 351 3.58 9.60 3.73
C LEU A 351 3.05 8.67 4.80
N SER A 352 3.93 7.90 5.43
CA SER A 352 3.49 7.02 6.50
C SER A 352 2.95 7.79 7.68
N ALA A 353 3.56 8.94 7.98
CA ALA A 353 3.05 9.87 8.98
C ALA A 353 1.63 10.31 8.64
N LEU A 354 1.43 10.93 7.46
CA LEU A 354 0.14 11.38 6.97
C LEU A 354 -0.90 10.26 6.91
N GLY A 355 -0.51 9.06 6.49
CA GLY A 355 -1.36 7.87 6.50
C GLY A 355 -1.85 7.53 7.91
N ARG A 356 -0.95 7.53 8.90
CA ARG A 356 -1.30 7.33 10.31
C ARG A 356 -2.14 8.47 10.87
N ILE A 357 -1.86 9.73 10.54
CA ILE A 357 -2.72 10.87 10.91
C ILE A 357 -4.12 10.61 10.38
N THR A 358 -4.23 10.26 9.10
CA THR A 358 -5.51 10.01 8.43
C THR A 358 -6.28 8.88 9.09
N GLU A 359 -5.60 7.78 9.41
CA GLU A 359 -6.21 6.64 10.10
C GLU A 359 -6.65 7.00 11.53
N ALA A 360 -5.81 7.70 12.29
CA ALA A 360 -6.13 8.17 13.63
C ALA A 360 -7.32 9.14 13.63
N CYS A 361 -7.35 10.10 12.70
CA CYS A 361 -8.48 11.01 12.52
C CYS A 361 -9.75 10.27 12.12
N ARG A 362 -9.67 9.28 11.22
CA ARG A 362 -10.83 8.44 10.86
C ARG A 362 -11.33 7.62 12.06
N GLY A 363 -10.44 7.05 12.85
CA GLY A 363 -10.78 6.34 14.08
C GLY A 363 -11.49 7.24 15.08
N ALA A 364 -10.98 8.46 15.27
CA ALA A 364 -11.60 9.46 16.14
C ALA A 364 -13.00 9.89 15.64
N LEU A 365 -13.18 10.05 14.32
CA LEU A 365 -14.48 10.39 13.70
C LEU A 365 -15.49 9.23 13.73
N ALA A 366 -15.01 7.99 13.65
CA ALA A 366 -15.87 6.80 13.64
C ALA A 366 -16.29 6.35 15.04
N SER A 367 -15.56 6.76 16.09
CA SER A 367 -15.94 6.50 17.47
C SER A 367 -17.23 7.28 17.79
N PRO A 368 -18.37 6.60 18.04
CA PRO A 368 -19.56 7.29 18.51
C PRO A 368 -19.18 7.98 19.82
N GLY A 369 -19.40 9.29 19.89
CA GLY A 369 -19.14 10.04 21.12
C GLY A 369 -19.79 9.35 22.33
N PRO A 370 -19.18 9.44 23.52
CA PRO A 370 -19.79 8.86 24.71
C PRO A 370 -21.25 9.31 24.80
N PRO A 371 -22.19 8.39 25.07
CA PRO A 371 -23.61 8.74 25.13
C PRO A 371 -23.77 9.90 26.10
N ASP A 372 -24.30 11.00 25.59
CA ASP A 372 -24.52 12.21 26.38
C ASP A 372 -25.37 11.81 27.60
N PRO A 373 -24.84 11.88 28.83
CA PRO A 373 -25.56 11.47 30.02
C PRO A 373 -26.77 12.38 30.29
N SER A 374 -26.88 13.50 29.57
CA SER A 374 -28.02 14.42 29.62
C SER A 374 -29.06 14.21 28.52
N ALA A 375 -28.82 13.30 27.55
CA ALA A 375 -29.80 12.99 26.52
C ALA A 375 -31.00 12.22 27.13
N PRO A 376 -32.24 12.74 27.02
CA PRO A 376 -33.41 12.07 27.59
C PRO A 376 -33.58 10.70 26.94
N LEU A 377 -33.69 9.66 27.78
CA LEU A 377 -33.93 8.28 27.36
C LEU A 377 -35.12 8.23 26.38
N PRO A 378 -35.00 7.56 25.23
CA PRO A 378 -36.14 7.39 24.33
C PRO A 378 -37.19 6.55 25.05
N GLY A 379 -38.33 7.19 25.37
CA GLY A 379 -39.46 6.54 26.01
C GLY A 379 -39.99 5.37 25.15
N PRO A 380 -40.55 4.32 25.78
CA PRO A 380 -41.03 3.15 25.06
C PRO A 380 -42.16 3.54 24.09
N SER A 381 -41.92 3.33 22.80
CA SER A 381 -42.91 3.51 21.74
C SER A 381 -44.03 2.47 21.90
N SER A 382 -45.16 2.87 22.46
CA SER A 382 -46.42 2.14 22.38
C SER A 382 -47.02 2.30 20.98
N ALA A 383 -47.00 1.23 20.19
CA ALA A 383 -47.79 1.12 18.98
C ALA A 383 -48.68 -0.12 19.08
N SER A 384 -49.92 0.06 19.56
CA SER A 384 -51.10 -0.74 19.20
C SER A 384 -52.37 -0.17 19.84
N ALA A 385 -53.43 -0.15 19.02
CA ALA A 385 -54.88 -0.08 19.32
C ALA A 385 -55.59 1.30 19.42
N GLU A 386 -56.27 1.61 18.30
CA GLU A 386 -57.72 1.87 18.16
C GLU A 386 -58.43 3.06 18.84
N LEU A 387 -58.91 3.96 17.97
CA LEU A 387 -60.29 4.47 17.85
C LEU A 387 -61.24 4.29 19.05
N SER A 388 -61.61 5.39 19.72
CA SER A 388 -63.01 5.86 19.79
C SER A 388 -63.19 7.18 20.55
N SER A 389 -64.02 8.04 19.94
CA SER A 389 -65.01 8.94 20.54
C SER A 389 -64.65 9.90 21.70
N ALA A 390 -64.73 11.20 21.38
CA ALA A 390 -65.76 12.14 21.87
C ALA A 390 -65.67 12.74 23.30
N VAL A 391 -65.77 14.09 23.28
CA VAL A 391 -66.36 15.02 24.27
C VAL A 391 -65.53 15.34 25.52
N GLY A 392 -65.39 16.65 25.78
CA GLY A 392 -65.51 17.19 27.14
C GLY A 392 -64.38 18.07 27.64
N ASP A 393 -64.61 19.38 27.51
CA ASP A 393 -64.38 20.44 28.52
C ASP A 393 -63.00 20.72 29.17
N SER A 394 -62.68 22.01 29.10
CA SER A 394 -61.77 22.82 29.93
C SER A 394 -62.17 22.84 31.43
N PRO A 395 -61.59 23.67 32.32
CA PRO A 395 -60.22 24.18 32.52
C PRO A 395 -59.75 24.03 34.01
N SER A 396 -58.61 24.68 34.33
CA SER A 396 -58.33 25.42 35.59
C SER A 396 -57.57 24.73 36.73
N GLY A 397 -56.77 25.55 37.43
CA GLY A 397 -56.12 25.26 38.72
C GLY A 397 -54.59 25.35 38.67
N THR A 398 -53.94 26.52 38.59
CA THR A 398 -53.46 27.34 39.73
C THR A 398 -52.95 26.53 40.94
N ASP A 399 -51.65 26.65 41.24
CA ASP A 399 -51.10 27.18 42.51
C ASP A 399 -49.58 26.90 42.59
N ALA A 400 -48.75 27.95 42.60
CA ALA A 400 -48.04 28.48 43.79
C ALA A 400 -46.95 27.50 44.31
N SER A 401 -45.66 27.72 44.01
CA SER A 401 -44.64 28.40 44.87
C SER A 401 -44.40 27.70 46.23
N PRO A 402 -43.19 27.71 46.85
CA PRO A 402 -42.11 28.68 46.66
C PRO A 402 -40.67 28.13 46.65
N THR A 403 -39.80 29.05 46.24
CA THR A 403 -38.37 29.20 46.50
C THR A 403 -37.92 28.85 47.93
N PHE A 404 -36.77 28.20 48.04
CA PHE A 404 -35.78 28.50 49.10
C PHE A 404 -34.37 28.50 48.49
N PRO A 405 -33.51 29.46 48.87
CA PRO A 405 -32.12 29.54 48.44
C PRO A 405 -31.25 28.68 49.36
N ASP A 406 -30.18 28.08 48.85
CA ASP A 406 -29.05 27.82 49.74
C ASP A 406 -27.69 27.93 49.05
N LEU A 407 -26.77 28.45 49.85
CA LEU A 407 -25.43 28.92 49.53
C LEU A 407 -24.43 27.76 49.59
N THR A 408 -23.59 27.66 48.53
CA THR A 408 -22.15 27.29 48.46
C THR A 408 -21.55 26.30 49.48
N PRO A 409 -20.63 25.41 49.04
CA PRO A 409 -19.22 25.84 49.00
C PRO A 409 -18.42 25.32 47.81
N ASP A 410 -17.33 26.05 47.52
CA ASP A 410 -16.29 25.77 46.55
C ASP A 410 -15.87 24.29 46.51
N GLY A 411 -16.13 23.65 45.36
CA GLY A 411 -15.48 22.41 44.95
C GLY A 411 -14.18 22.70 44.19
N PRO A 412 -13.17 21.81 44.26
CA PRO A 412 -11.91 21.99 43.55
C PRO A 412 -12.20 22.06 42.05
N ALA A 413 -11.50 22.95 41.34
CA ALA A 413 -11.64 23.13 39.90
C ALA A 413 -11.56 21.78 39.18
N ASP A 414 -12.70 21.33 38.65
CA ASP A 414 -12.76 20.19 37.75
C ASP A 414 -11.87 20.52 36.53
N PRO A 415 -11.05 19.57 36.04
CA PRO A 415 -10.38 19.73 34.75
C PRO A 415 -11.43 19.99 33.67
N PRO A 416 -11.12 20.74 32.60
CA PRO A 416 -12.08 21.04 31.56
C PRO A 416 -12.45 19.75 30.81
N ASP A 417 -13.51 19.08 31.25
CA ASP A 417 -14.17 17.96 30.57
C ASP A 417 -14.99 18.50 29.40
N GLY A 418 -14.30 19.06 28.42
CA GLY A 418 -14.85 19.29 27.09
C GLY A 418 -14.76 17.98 26.29
N PRO A 419 -15.82 17.53 25.60
CA PRO A 419 -15.75 16.33 24.79
C PRO A 419 -14.72 16.50 23.68
N VAL A 420 -13.62 15.75 23.78
CA VAL A 420 -12.50 15.68 22.81
C VAL A 420 -12.94 15.20 21.41
N GLY A 421 -14.22 14.85 21.23
CA GLY A 421 -14.79 14.30 20.00
C GLY A 421 -15.41 15.30 19.01
N SER A 422 -15.38 16.63 19.24
CA SER A 422 -15.94 17.55 18.24
C SER A 422 -15.06 17.60 16.99
N PRO A 423 -15.62 17.46 15.77
CA PRO A 423 -14.87 17.50 14.51
C PRO A 423 -14.07 18.81 14.31
N ALA A 424 -14.47 19.92 14.94
CA ALA A 424 -13.69 21.17 14.97
C ALA A 424 -12.29 21.00 15.61
N SER A 425 -12.11 19.99 16.48
CA SER A 425 -10.84 19.66 17.13
C SER A 425 -9.78 19.12 16.16
N LEU A 426 -10.20 18.44 15.08
CA LEU A 426 -9.24 17.85 14.13
C LEU A 426 -8.55 18.90 13.25
N ALA A 427 -9.27 19.95 12.85
CA ALA A 427 -8.67 21.10 12.17
C ALA A 427 -7.72 21.87 13.09
N SER A 428 -7.96 21.86 14.41
CA SER A 428 -7.01 22.43 15.38
C SER A 428 -5.76 21.57 15.62
N LEU A 429 -5.74 20.29 15.20
CA LEU A 429 -4.55 19.45 15.35
C LEU A 429 -3.42 19.86 14.41
N LEU A 430 -3.74 20.45 13.25
CA LEU A 430 -2.75 20.97 12.30
C LEU A 430 -2.88 22.50 12.26
N PRO A 431 -1.92 23.25 12.83
CA PRO A 431 -1.90 24.71 12.71
C PRO A 431 -1.97 25.14 11.24
N GLU A 432 -2.68 26.22 10.92
CA GLU A 432 -2.83 26.70 9.53
C GLU A 432 -1.48 26.87 8.82
N VAL A 433 -0.47 27.35 9.54
CA VAL A 433 0.92 27.49 9.07
C VAL A 433 1.49 26.15 8.60
N LEU A 434 1.24 25.07 9.34
CA LEU A 434 1.75 23.73 9.01
C LEU A 434 1.10 23.18 7.74
N VAL A 435 -0.16 23.51 7.54
CA VAL A 435 -0.93 23.10 6.37
C VAL A 435 -0.42 23.78 5.10
N GLU A 436 -0.10 25.07 5.18
CA GLU A 436 0.50 25.82 4.08
C GLU A 436 1.89 25.27 3.70
N ASP A 437 2.76 25.06 4.71
CA ASP A 437 4.09 24.46 4.51
C ASP A 437 4.00 23.07 3.87
N LEU A 438 3.03 22.26 4.32
CA LEU A 438 2.79 20.93 3.79
C LEU A 438 2.31 20.97 2.34
N LEU A 439 1.39 21.87 2.00
CA LEU A 439 0.96 22.06 0.61
C LEU A 439 2.13 22.52 -0.26
N GLN A 440 2.94 23.47 0.21
CA GLN A 440 4.12 23.94 -0.51
C GLN A 440 5.11 22.80 -0.76
N PHE A 441 5.34 21.96 0.26
CA PHE A 441 6.16 20.77 0.13
C PHE A 441 5.60 19.79 -0.90
N VAL A 442 4.31 19.46 -0.82
CA VAL A 442 3.63 18.59 -1.81
C VAL A 442 3.74 19.16 -3.22
N TRP A 443 3.54 20.46 -3.41
CA TRP A 443 3.68 21.10 -4.72
C TRP A 443 5.10 21.00 -5.28
N ARG A 444 6.11 21.17 -4.42
CA ARG A 444 7.51 20.98 -4.77
C ARG A 444 7.76 19.54 -5.21
N LEU A 445 7.27 18.55 -4.46
CA LEU A 445 7.38 17.13 -4.83
C LEU A 445 6.66 16.80 -6.15
N MET A 446 5.48 17.38 -6.38
CA MET A 446 4.72 17.19 -7.62
C MET A 446 5.41 17.81 -8.85
N ALA A 447 6.31 18.78 -8.64
CA ALA A 447 7.11 19.40 -9.69
C ALA A 447 8.40 18.62 -10.01
N ASP A 448 8.77 17.61 -9.21
CA ASP A 448 9.99 16.82 -9.42
C ASP A 448 9.91 15.97 -10.70
N ASP A 449 11.05 15.74 -11.35
CA ASP A 449 11.16 14.98 -12.60
C ASP A 449 11.00 13.46 -12.41
N ALA A 450 11.29 12.96 -11.22
CA ALA A 450 11.18 11.54 -10.90
C ALA A 450 9.71 11.12 -10.71
N GLN A 451 9.29 10.12 -11.48
CA GLN A 451 7.91 9.60 -11.41
C GLN A 451 7.57 9.02 -10.03
N SER A 452 8.53 8.43 -9.33
CA SER A 452 8.35 7.91 -7.97
C SER A 452 8.03 9.02 -6.97
N VAL A 453 8.74 10.16 -7.03
CA VAL A 453 8.50 11.34 -6.17
C VAL A 453 7.10 11.87 -6.41
N ARG A 454 6.74 12.07 -7.69
CA ARG A 454 5.39 12.54 -8.05
C ARG A 454 4.30 11.57 -7.60
N SER A 455 4.60 10.26 -7.61
CA SER A 455 3.67 9.26 -7.09
C SER A 455 3.36 9.50 -5.63
N VAL A 456 4.43 9.55 -4.84
CA VAL A 456 4.34 9.83 -3.41
C VAL A 456 3.63 11.15 -3.13
N ALA A 457 3.97 12.22 -3.86
CA ALA A 457 3.35 13.53 -3.67
C ALA A 457 1.83 13.51 -3.86
N GLY A 458 1.33 12.75 -4.85
CA GLY A 458 -0.10 12.59 -5.05
C GLY A 458 -0.78 11.76 -3.97
N ASP A 459 -0.08 10.78 -3.40
CA ASP A 459 -0.59 10.00 -2.29
C ASP A 459 -0.67 10.87 -1.03
N MET A 460 0.31 11.76 -0.80
CA MET A 460 0.27 12.77 0.28
C MET A 460 -0.89 13.73 0.10
N LEU A 461 -1.06 14.28 -1.11
CA LEU A 461 -2.17 15.17 -1.42
C LEU A 461 -3.52 14.48 -1.21
N SER A 462 -3.63 13.20 -1.60
CA SER A 462 -4.86 12.43 -1.39
C SER A 462 -5.14 12.21 0.09
N ALA A 463 -4.12 11.91 0.90
CA ALA A 463 -4.26 11.80 2.36
C ALA A 463 -4.71 13.14 2.97
N LEU A 464 -4.12 14.26 2.54
CA LEU A 464 -4.50 15.59 3.00
C LEU A 464 -5.94 15.94 2.63
N VAL A 465 -6.32 15.73 1.38
CA VAL A 465 -7.70 15.94 0.96
C VAL A 465 -8.66 15.07 1.76
N ALA A 466 -8.31 13.81 2.05
CA ALA A 466 -9.12 12.92 2.87
C ALA A 466 -9.25 13.40 4.32
N LEU A 467 -8.19 13.98 4.90
CA LEU A 467 -8.23 14.58 6.25
C LEU A 467 -9.25 15.71 6.33
N PHE A 468 -9.31 16.56 5.31
CA PHE A 468 -10.21 17.71 5.28
C PHE A 468 -11.55 17.45 4.57
N ALA A 469 -11.80 16.22 4.09
CA ALA A 469 -13.01 15.87 3.32
C ALA A 469 -14.32 16.07 4.12
N GLY A 470 -14.26 16.00 5.45
CA GLY A 470 -15.40 16.30 6.33
C GLY A 470 -15.81 17.78 6.33
N PHE A 471 -14.97 18.68 5.79
CA PHE A 471 -15.19 20.12 5.73
C PHE A 471 -15.01 20.64 4.30
N PRO A 472 -15.88 20.24 3.35
CA PRO A 472 -15.72 20.56 1.94
C PRO A 472 -15.83 22.07 1.64
N ASP A 473 -16.47 22.83 2.54
CA ASP A 473 -16.56 24.30 2.49
C ASP A 473 -15.54 24.99 3.41
N GLY A 474 -14.63 24.22 4.01
CA GLY A 474 -13.56 24.74 4.85
C GLY A 474 -12.55 25.58 4.05
N PRO A 475 -11.87 26.55 4.70
CA PRO A 475 -10.95 27.46 4.02
C PRO A 475 -9.85 26.71 3.27
N PHE A 476 -9.32 25.63 3.87
CA PHE A 476 -8.28 24.79 3.27
C PHE A 476 -8.67 24.19 1.92
N LEU A 477 -9.78 23.43 1.85
CA LEU A 477 -10.17 22.77 0.60
C LEU A 477 -10.54 23.80 -0.47
N ARG A 478 -11.12 24.93 -0.08
CA ARG A 478 -11.41 26.03 -1.00
C ARG A 478 -10.15 26.65 -1.58
N GLU A 479 -9.17 27.00 -0.75
CA GLU A 479 -7.88 27.57 -1.18
C GLU A 479 -7.07 26.59 -2.02
N LEU A 480 -7.06 25.32 -1.63
CA LEU A 480 -6.44 24.24 -2.39
C LEU A 480 -7.09 24.10 -3.76
N THR A 481 -8.42 24.12 -3.83
CA THR A 481 -9.17 24.05 -5.10
C THR A 481 -8.85 25.23 -6.00
N THR A 482 -8.88 26.46 -5.47
CA THR A 482 -8.52 27.68 -6.21
C THR A 482 -7.08 27.60 -6.72
N SER A 483 -6.14 27.18 -5.88
CA SER A 483 -4.73 27.01 -6.25
C SER A 483 -4.54 25.97 -7.36
N VAL A 484 -5.22 24.83 -7.27
CA VAL A 484 -5.16 23.77 -8.30
C VAL A 484 -5.78 24.23 -9.62
N LEU A 485 -6.90 24.96 -9.58
CA LEU A 485 -7.55 25.48 -10.78
C LEU A 485 -6.75 26.61 -11.45
N ALA A 486 -5.93 27.34 -10.68
CA ALA A 486 -5.02 28.36 -11.20
C ALA A 486 -3.79 27.77 -11.91
N LEU A 487 -3.41 26.51 -11.63
CA LEU A 487 -2.28 25.87 -12.31
C LEU A 487 -2.54 25.72 -13.82
N PRO A 488 -1.54 25.87 -14.70
CA PRO A 488 -1.73 25.58 -16.12
C PRO A 488 -2.16 24.12 -16.39
N LEU A 489 -3.11 23.90 -17.31
CA LEU A 489 -3.66 22.56 -17.62
C LEU A 489 -2.67 21.60 -18.28
N HIS A 490 -1.68 22.12 -18.99
CA HIS A 490 -0.59 21.33 -19.60
C HIS A 490 0.38 20.78 -18.56
N LEU A 491 0.13 20.97 -17.26
CA LEU A 491 0.92 20.39 -16.19
C LEU A 491 0.25 19.11 -15.69
N ARG A 492 0.95 17.98 -15.80
CA ARG A 492 0.52 16.68 -15.25
C ARG A 492 0.07 16.78 -13.79
N ARG A 493 0.73 17.63 -13.00
CA ARG A 493 0.40 17.88 -11.60
C ARG A 493 -1.01 18.42 -11.39
N ARG A 494 -1.55 19.24 -12.30
CA ARG A 494 -2.94 19.73 -12.19
C ARG A 494 -3.94 18.58 -12.37
N CYS A 495 -3.77 17.76 -13.39
CA CYS A 495 -4.68 16.61 -13.61
C CYS A 495 -4.68 15.65 -12.41
N ARG A 496 -3.49 15.39 -11.86
CA ARG A 496 -3.35 14.56 -10.67
C ARG A 496 -4.02 15.18 -9.44
N ALA A 497 -3.76 16.46 -9.17
CA ALA A 497 -4.35 17.16 -8.04
C ALA A 497 -5.88 17.23 -8.10
N LEU A 498 -6.44 17.51 -9.29
CA LEU A 498 -7.89 17.47 -9.51
C LEU A 498 -8.49 16.10 -9.22
N ARG A 499 -7.79 15.02 -9.60
CA ARG A 499 -8.20 13.65 -9.27
C ARG A 499 -8.17 13.39 -7.78
N CYS A 500 -7.19 13.92 -7.05
CA CYS A 500 -7.11 13.83 -5.59
C CYS A 500 -8.23 14.61 -4.88
N LEU A 501 -8.63 15.77 -5.43
CA LEU A 501 -9.70 16.62 -4.88
C LEU A 501 -11.11 16.05 -5.07
N LEU A 502 -11.30 15.28 -6.14
CA LEU A 502 -12.62 14.81 -6.56
C LEU A 502 -13.39 14.03 -5.48
N PRO A 503 -12.81 13.09 -4.71
CA PRO A 503 -13.53 12.37 -3.67
C PRO A 503 -14.04 13.24 -2.52
N ALA A 504 -13.37 14.36 -2.21
CA ALA A 504 -13.77 15.25 -1.11
C ALA A 504 -14.75 16.34 -1.55
N LEU A 505 -14.52 16.97 -2.70
CA LEU A 505 -15.39 18.05 -3.18
C LEU A 505 -16.63 17.53 -3.91
N GLY A 506 -16.50 16.38 -4.57
CA GLY A 506 -17.44 15.93 -5.57
C GLY A 506 -17.34 16.73 -6.88
N VAL A 507 -17.81 16.11 -7.94
CA VAL A 507 -17.74 16.66 -9.30
C VAL A 507 -18.59 17.92 -9.47
N THR A 508 -19.75 17.99 -8.83
CA THR A 508 -20.69 19.11 -8.99
C THR A 508 -20.09 20.41 -8.45
N ARG A 509 -19.46 20.37 -7.27
CA ARG A 509 -18.79 21.54 -6.69
C ARG A 509 -17.58 21.95 -7.52
N LEU A 510 -16.81 20.98 -8.00
CA LEU A 510 -15.66 21.24 -8.86
C LEU A 510 -16.07 21.93 -10.18
N LEU A 511 -17.16 21.47 -10.81
CA LEU A 511 -17.72 22.10 -12.01
C LEU A 511 -18.35 23.47 -11.73
N ALA A 512 -18.96 23.67 -10.55
CA ALA A 512 -19.43 24.99 -10.14
C ALA A 512 -18.27 25.99 -9.98
N ALA A 513 -17.14 25.54 -9.42
CA ALA A 513 -15.93 26.35 -9.29
C ALA A 513 -15.24 26.61 -10.65
N CYS A 514 -15.31 25.66 -11.59
CA CYS A 514 -14.74 25.84 -12.93
C CYS A 514 -15.63 25.19 -14.01
N PRO A 515 -16.66 25.91 -14.51
CA PRO A 515 -17.58 25.37 -15.53
C PRO A 515 -16.89 25.09 -16.87
N ALA A 516 -15.76 25.77 -17.14
CA ALA A 516 -14.97 25.58 -18.35
C ALA A 516 -14.04 24.34 -18.29
N LEU A 517 -13.98 23.62 -17.16
CA LEU A 517 -13.05 22.51 -16.95
C LEU A 517 -13.14 21.41 -18.02
N PRO A 518 -14.33 20.95 -18.47
CA PRO A 518 -14.43 19.95 -19.53
C PRO A 518 -13.79 20.43 -20.85
N ARG A 519 -14.13 21.64 -21.31
CA ARG A 519 -13.53 22.25 -22.52
C ARG A 519 -12.02 22.41 -22.39
N GLN A 520 -11.57 22.85 -21.23
CA GLN A 520 -10.15 22.99 -20.91
C GLN A 520 -9.39 21.64 -21.00
N LEU A 521 -9.98 20.56 -20.46
CA LEU A 521 -9.40 19.22 -20.55
C LEU A 521 -9.34 18.71 -21.99
N VAL A 522 -10.42 18.91 -22.77
CA VAL A 522 -10.44 18.59 -24.21
C VAL A 522 -9.31 19.32 -24.96
N GLY A 523 -9.05 20.58 -24.63
CA GLY A 523 -7.97 21.35 -25.24
C GLY A 523 -6.57 20.80 -24.98
N VAL A 524 -6.34 20.14 -23.83
CA VAL A 524 -5.03 19.56 -23.47
C VAL A 524 -4.90 18.07 -23.77
N ILE A 525 -5.99 17.37 -24.11
CA ILE A 525 -5.93 15.96 -24.53
C ILE A 525 -5.06 15.78 -25.80
N GLY A 526 -4.94 16.82 -26.63
CA GLY A 526 -4.04 16.84 -27.79
C GLY A 526 -2.55 16.95 -27.46
N ASP A 527 -2.19 17.36 -26.25
CA ASP A 527 -0.80 17.49 -25.83
C ASP A 527 -0.23 16.12 -25.44
N PRO A 528 0.75 15.56 -26.18
CA PRO A 528 1.30 14.24 -25.88
C PRO A 528 1.95 14.15 -24.49
N ALA A 529 2.36 15.29 -23.90
CA ALA A 529 2.93 15.29 -22.56
C ALA A 529 1.89 14.98 -21.47
N VAL A 530 0.62 15.32 -21.66
CA VAL A 530 -0.44 15.19 -20.63
C VAL A 530 -1.64 14.34 -21.08
N SER A 531 -1.74 14.01 -22.36
CA SER A 531 -2.88 13.33 -22.99
C SER A 531 -3.43 12.17 -22.16
N THR A 532 -2.59 11.22 -21.75
CA THR A 532 -3.03 10.07 -20.93
C THR A 532 -3.68 10.50 -19.61
N HIS A 533 -3.08 11.43 -18.88
CA HIS A 533 -3.62 11.93 -17.61
C HIS A 533 -4.89 12.77 -17.80
N ALA A 534 -4.95 13.55 -18.87
CA ALA A 534 -6.12 14.36 -19.20
C ALA A 534 -7.32 13.46 -19.57
N VAL A 535 -7.10 12.42 -20.39
CA VAL A 535 -8.15 11.46 -20.76
C VAL A 535 -8.64 10.67 -19.54
N GLU A 536 -7.73 10.20 -18.68
CA GLU A 536 -8.12 9.53 -17.44
C GLU A 536 -8.95 10.43 -16.54
N LEU A 537 -8.51 11.66 -16.29
CA LEU A 537 -9.26 12.63 -15.48
C LEU A 537 -10.62 12.94 -16.11
N TYR A 538 -10.67 13.14 -17.43
CA TYR A 538 -11.90 13.39 -18.18
C TYR A 538 -12.90 12.25 -17.96
N CYS A 539 -12.48 11.00 -18.16
CA CYS A 539 -13.31 9.82 -17.98
C CYS A 539 -13.82 9.66 -16.54
N VAL A 540 -12.98 9.97 -15.55
CA VAL A 540 -13.38 9.92 -14.13
C VAL A 540 -14.42 10.99 -13.82
N LEU A 541 -14.17 12.26 -14.18
CA LEU A 541 -15.12 13.36 -13.94
C LEU A 541 -16.43 13.16 -14.70
N LEU A 542 -16.35 12.72 -15.96
CA LEU A 542 -17.49 12.30 -16.76
C LEU A 542 -18.33 11.24 -16.03
N SER A 543 -17.68 10.21 -15.48
CA SER A 543 -18.36 9.11 -14.76
C SER A 543 -19.05 9.61 -13.49
N GLU A 544 -18.35 10.41 -12.68
CA GLU A 544 -18.92 10.96 -11.45
C GLU A 544 -20.08 11.92 -11.74
N HIS A 545 -19.95 12.81 -12.75
CA HIS A 545 -21.01 13.76 -13.08
C HIS A 545 -22.26 13.04 -13.59
N ARG A 546 -22.10 11.92 -14.30
CA ARG A 546 -23.23 11.13 -14.80
C ARG A 546 -24.14 10.66 -13.67
N ARG A 547 -23.57 10.36 -12.50
CA ARG A 547 -24.33 9.90 -11.32
C ARG A 547 -25.10 11.02 -10.65
N ALA A 548 -24.64 12.27 -10.79
CA ALA A 548 -25.19 13.42 -10.08
C ALA A 548 -26.08 14.32 -10.94
N ALA A 549 -25.91 14.32 -12.26
CA ALA A 549 -26.60 15.22 -13.18
C ALA A 549 -27.64 14.52 -14.05
N ASP A 550 -28.60 15.31 -14.54
CA ASP A 550 -29.54 14.88 -15.56
C ASP A 550 -28.81 14.56 -16.89
N PRO A 551 -29.36 13.65 -17.72
CA PRO A 551 -28.71 13.23 -18.96
C PRO A 551 -28.39 14.37 -19.92
N ASP A 552 -29.27 15.37 -20.06
CA ASP A 552 -29.12 16.43 -21.06
C ASP A 552 -28.05 17.44 -20.67
N THR A 553 -28.01 17.84 -19.39
CA THR A 553 -26.92 18.63 -18.82
C THR A 553 -25.60 17.88 -18.90
N TRP A 554 -25.59 16.57 -18.61
CA TRP A 554 -24.38 15.77 -18.71
C TRP A 554 -23.85 15.70 -20.15
N LEU A 555 -24.72 15.52 -21.15
CA LEU A 555 -24.38 15.52 -22.56
C LEU A 555 -23.82 16.87 -23.02
N SER A 556 -24.47 17.98 -22.65
CA SER A 556 -23.98 19.32 -23.03
C SER A 556 -22.64 19.67 -22.38
N VAL A 557 -22.42 19.28 -21.12
CA VAL A 557 -21.17 19.58 -20.39
C VAL A 557 -19.99 18.75 -20.87
N TRP A 558 -20.19 17.47 -21.21
CA TRP A 558 -19.07 16.54 -21.47
C TRP A 558 -19.02 15.96 -22.89
N VAL A 559 -20.12 15.96 -23.63
CA VAL A 559 -20.13 15.37 -24.97
C VAL A 559 -19.95 16.45 -26.02
N GLU A 560 -20.65 17.58 -25.92
CA GLU A 560 -20.51 18.67 -26.89
C GLU A 560 -19.07 19.20 -27.01
N PRO A 561 -18.33 19.51 -25.92
CA PRO A 561 -16.95 19.99 -26.02
C PRO A 561 -16.00 19.04 -26.76
N LEU A 562 -16.20 17.74 -26.58
CA LEU A 562 -15.35 16.70 -27.15
C LEU A 562 -15.41 16.69 -28.68
N PHE A 563 -16.61 16.90 -29.23
CA PHE A 563 -16.83 16.96 -30.67
C PHE A 563 -16.65 18.36 -31.25
N GLU A 564 -16.62 19.40 -30.40
CA GLU A 564 -16.29 20.76 -30.82
C GLU A 564 -14.82 20.96 -31.15
N SER A 565 -13.93 20.24 -30.48
CA SER A 565 -12.49 20.37 -30.61
C SER A 565 -11.90 19.41 -31.65
N ASP A 566 -11.15 19.96 -32.60
CA ASP A 566 -10.33 19.17 -33.54
C ASP A 566 -8.99 18.72 -32.92
N ALA A 567 -8.70 19.11 -31.67
CA ALA A 567 -7.42 18.83 -31.01
C ALA A 567 -7.33 17.42 -30.40
N VAL A 568 -8.44 16.67 -30.34
CA VAL A 568 -8.47 15.35 -29.69
C VAL A 568 -7.95 14.27 -30.64
N PRO A 569 -6.86 13.55 -30.28
CA PRO A 569 -6.31 12.52 -31.14
C PRO A 569 -7.25 11.31 -31.20
N PRO A 570 -7.34 10.58 -32.33
CA PRO A 570 -8.29 9.49 -32.51
C PRO A 570 -8.27 8.39 -31.41
N PRO A 571 -7.10 7.97 -30.87
CA PRO A 571 -7.07 6.98 -29.78
C PRO A 571 -7.72 7.48 -28.49
N ALA A 572 -7.46 8.74 -28.10
CA ALA A 572 -8.07 9.36 -26.93
C ALA A 572 -9.58 9.51 -27.10
N LEU A 573 -10.00 9.94 -28.31
CA LEU A 573 -11.42 10.03 -28.63
C LEU A 573 -12.10 8.66 -28.53
N ALA A 574 -11.50 7.60 -29.06
CA ALA A 574 -12.04 6.23 -28.97
C ALA A 574 -12.23 5.76 -27.53
N GLN A 575 -11.26 6.07 -26.66
CA GLN A 575 -11.34 5.73 -25.25
C GLN A 575 -12.49 6.48 -24.55
N ILE A 576 -12.59 7.79 -24.78
CA ILE A 576 -13.63 8.63 -24.15
C ILE A 576 -15.02 8.26 -24.66
N THR A 577 -15.20 8.08 -25.98
CA THR A 577 -16.50 7.70 -26.54
C THR A 577 -16.93 6.30 -26.14
N GLY A 578 -15.98 5.36 -26.02
CA GLY A 578 -16.24 4.05 -25.42
C GLY A 578 -16.74 4.17 -23.98
N ARG A 579 -16.18 5.09 -23.19
CA ARG A 579 -16.65 5.37 -21.82
C ARG A 579 -18.02 6.04 -21.79
N ILE A 580 -18.29 7.00 -22.68
CA ILE A 580 -19.59 7.65 -22.85
C ILE A 580 -20.67 6.60 -23.18
N ALA A 581 -20.38 5.70 -24.12
CA ALA A 581 -21.28 4.61 -24.52
C ALA A 581 -21.60 3.65 -23.35
N GLN A 582 -20.65 3.42 -22.45
CA GLN A 582 -20.88 2.62 -21.24
C GLN A 582 -21.79 3.33 -20.22
N LEU A 583 -21.60 4.64 -20.04
CA LEU A 583 -22.30 5.42 -19.01
C LEU A 583 -23.71 5.84 -19.44
N ALA A 584 -23.92 6.06 -20.73
CA ALA A 584 -25.19 6.48 -21.29
C ALA A 584 -25.33 5.91 -22.70
N PRO A 585 -25.79 4.66 -22.86
CA PRO A 585 -25.87 4.03 -24.18
C PRO A 585 -26.73 4.79 -25.20
N GLY A 586 -27.80 5.45 -24.76
CA GLY A 586 -28.63 6.34 -25.59
C GLY A 586 -27.89 7.59 -26.12
N SER A 587 -26.74 7.94 -25.54
CA SER A 587 -25.90 9.04 -26.04
C SER A 587 -25.33 8.77 -27.43
N ALA A 588 -25.27 7.51 -27.88
CA ALA A 588 -24.81 7.18 -29.22
C ALA A 588 -25.64 7.89 -30.31
N ALA A 589 -26.96 7.94 -30.16
CA ALA A 589 -27.84 8.66 -31.09
C ALA A 589 -27.59 10.17 -31.04
N TYR A 590 -27.47 10.73 -29.84
CA TYR A 590 -27.18 12.14 -29.62
C TYR A 590 -25.84 12.56 -30.25
N VAL A 591 -24.79 11.78 -29.97
CA VAL A 591 -23.46 11.96 -30.53
C VAL A 591 -23.54 11.91 -32.05
N THR A 592 -24.21 10.89 -32.60
CA THR A 592 -24.30 10.74 -34.05
C THR A 592 -25.10 11.87 -34.70
N GLN A 593 -26.17 12.35 -34.07
CA GLN A 593 -26.93 13.51 -34.56
C GLN A 593 -26.09 14.78 -34.56
N ARG A 594 -25.42 15.10 -33.45
CA ARG A 594 -24.52 16.27 -33.33
C ARG A 594 -23.39 16.22 -34.34
N VAL A 595 -22.83 15.04 -34.55
CA VAL A 595 -21.73 14.79 -35.46
C VAL A 595 -22.23 14.87 -36.91
N ALA A 596 -23.33 14.22 -37.27
CA ALA A 596 -23.93 14.24 -38.61
C ALA A 596 -24.34 15.65 -39.08
N CYS A 597 -24.71 16.54 -38.15
CA CYS A 597 -24.97 17.96 -38.47
C CYS A 597 -23.71 18.73 -38.90
N ARG A 598 -22.50 18.22 -38.62
CA ARG A 598 -21.24 18.82 -39.10
C ARG A 598 -21.01 18.40 -40.56
N ARG A 599 -21.09 19.37 -41.48
CA ARG A 599 -21.04 19.14 -42.94
C ARG A 599 -19.82 18.39 -43.46
N ARG A 600 -18.71 18.34 -42.70
CA ARG A 600 -17.49 17.58 -43.02
C ARG A 600 -16.80 17.10 -41.75
N LEU A 601 -16.97 15.83 -41.40
CA LEU A 601 -16.18 15.22 -40.35
C LEU A 601 -14.95 14.54 -40.94
N PRO A 602 -13.77 14.70 -40.32
CA PRO A 602 -12.64 13.90 -40.69
C PRO A 602 -12.91 12.41 -40.42
N ARG A 603 -12.46 11.57 -41.36
CA ARG A 603 -12.76 10.13 -41.46
C ARG A 603 -12.53 9.33 -40.17
N HIS A 604 -11.51 9.68 -39.39
CA HIS A 604 -11.19 8.98 -38.14
C HIS A 604 -12.29 9.13 -37.08
N LEU A 605 -13.05 10.24 -37.08
CA LEU A 605 -14.16 10.44 -36.15
C LEU A 605 -15.29 9.44 -36.40
N TRP A 606 -15.58 9.14 -37.67
CA TRP A 606 -16.58 8.12 -38.04
C TRP A 606 -16.21 6.72 -37.54
N LEU A 607 -14.93 6.34 -37.59
CA LEU A 607 -14.46 5.07 -37.05
C LEU A 607 -14.59 5.00 -35.52
N VAL A 608 -14.31 6.12 -34.85
CA VAL A 608 -14.48 6.24 -33.40
C VAL A 608 -15.95 6.14 -33.00
N LEU A 609 -16.85 6.77 -33.77
CA LEU A 609 -18.30 6.64 -33.60
C LEU A 609 -18.77 5.20 -33.76
N LEU A 610 -18.32 4.52 -34.83
CA LEU A 610 -18.63 3.10 -35.06
C LEU A 610 -18.22 2.27 -33.84
N THR A 611 -17.04 2.52 -33.29
CA THR A 611 -16.53 1.81 -32.11
C THR A 611 -17.39 2.06 -30.88
N ALA A 612 -17.85 3.31 -30.67
CA ALA A 612 -18.73 3.67 -29.56
C ALA A 612 -20.12 3.03 -29.70
N VAL A 613 -20.70 3.03 -30.91
CA VAL A 613 -21.99 2.38 -31.18
C VAL A 613 -21.90 0.86 -31.01
N GLN A 614 -20.81 0.24 -31.47
CA GLN A 614 -20.56 -1.18 -31.24
C GLN A 614 -20.43 -1.51 -29.74
N ALA A 615 -19.76 -0.65 -28.97
CA ALA A 615 -19.64 -0.82 -27.53
C ALA A 615 -21.00 -0.71 -26.83
N ALA A 616 -21.84 0.24 -27.23
CA ALA A 616 -23.21 0.39 -26.72
C ALA A 616 -24.11 -0.80 -27.08
N HIS A 617 -23.98 -1.32 -28.31
CA HIS A 617 -24.75 -2.47 -28.79
C HIS A 617 -24.39 -3.76 -28.04
N ARG A 618 -23.10 -4.04 -27.82
CA ARG A 618 -22.66 -5.21 -27.03
C ARG A 618 -23.18 -5.20 -25.59
N GLN A 619 -23.54 -4.04 -25.07
CA GLN A 619 -24.09 -3.88 -23.73
C GLN A 619 -25.63 -3.99 -23.71
N GLY A 620 -26.26 -4.33 -24.85
CA GLY A 620 -27.72 -4.47 -24.98
C GLY A 620 -28.47 -3.15 -24.89
N ALA A 621 -27.77 -2.02 -24.98
CA ALA A 621 -28.33 -0.73 -24.61
C ALA A 621 -28.44 0.25 -25.79
N ALA A 622 -27.97 -0.15 -26.97
CA ALA A 622 -28.43 0.41 -28.23
C ALA A 622 -29.72 -0.32 -28.63
N GLY A 623 -30.88 0.34 -28.46
CA GLY A 623 -32.15 -0.15 -29.01
C GLY A 623 -32.08 -0.30 -30.53
N GLU A 624 -33.02 -1.02 -31.14
CA GLU A 624 -33.02 -1.36 -32.59
C GLU A 624 -32.79 -0.14 -33.52
N ASN A 625 -33.16 1.06 -33.07
CA ASN A 625 -33.08 2.31 -33.84
C ASN A 625 -31.67 2.92 -33.96
N TRP A 626 -30.62 2.30 -33.41
CA TRP A 626 -29.24 2.81 -33.61
C TRP A 626 -28.83 2.83 -35.10
N ARG A 627 -29.44 1.94 -35.91
CA ARG A 627 -29.27 1.88 -37.37
C ARG A 627 -29.74 3.17 -38.07
N GLU A 628 -30.73 3.85 -37.52
CA GLU A 628 -31.24 5.13 -38.03
C GLU A 628 -30.33 6.31 -37.65
N ALA A 629 -29.60 6.18 -36.54
CA ALA A 629 -28.73 7.24 -36.05
C ALA A 629 -27.49 7.43 -36.94
N LEU A 630 -26.92 6.35 -37.49
CA LEU A 630 -25.73 6.40 -38.36
C LEU A 630 -26.10 6.34 -39.85
N PRO A 631 -25.97 7.43 -40.62
CA PRO A 631 -26.26 7.40 -42.05
C PRO A 631 -25.34 6.40 -42.77
N VAL A 632 -25.92 5.34 -43.34
CA VAL A 632 -25.20 4.27 -44.05
C VAL A 632 -24.26 4.82 -45.13
N ALA A 633 -24.67 5.89 -45.83
CA ALA A 633 -23.84 6.55 -46.83
C ALA A 633 -22.53 7.12 -46.26
N ARG A 634 -22.55 7.66 -45.04
CA ARG A 634 -21.38 8.25 -44.37
C ARG A 634 -20.49 7.18 -43.75
N LEU A 635 -21.08 6.12 -43.22
CA LEU A 635 -20.34 4.91 -42.81
C LEU A 635 -19.58 4.32 -44.00
N ARG A 636 -20.24 4.19 -45.14
CA ARG A 636 -19.64 3.68 -46.39
C ARG A 636 -18.49 4.59 -46.85
N GLU A 637 -18.64 5.90 -46.79
CA GLU A 637 -17.59 6.89 -47.07
C GLU A 637 -16.41 6.79 -46.08
N ALA A 638 -16.68 6.54 -44.79
CA ALA A 638 -15.65 6.35 -43.78
C ALA A 638 -14.88 5.02 -43.93
N LEU A 639 -15.50 3.99 -44.48
CA LEU A 639 -14.91 2.67 -44.72
C LEU A 639 -14.22 2.56 -46.10
N GLN A 640 -14.25 3.61 -46.93
CA GLN A 640 -13.92 3.54 -48.36
C GLN A 640 -12.42 3.57 -48.76
N HIS A 641 -11.45 3.05 -47.98
CA HIS A 641 -10.04 2.96 -48.44
C HIS A 641 -9.52 1.52 -48.59
N ARG A 642 -8.51 1.41 -49.46
CA ARG A 642 -8.06 0.26 -50.26
C ARG A 642 -7.99 -1.13 -49.58
N ASP A 643 -7.63 -1.22 -48.31
CA ASP A 643 -7.55 -2.51 -47.59
C ASP A 643 -8.95 -3.07 -47.24
N ASP A 644 -9.95 -2.19 -47.13
CA ASP A 644 -11.36 -2.54 -46.94
C ASP A 644 -12.10 -2.65 -48.29
N GLN A 645 -11.62 -2.01 -49.36
CA GLN A 645 -12.25 -2.07 -50.69
C GLN A 645 -12.09 -3.42 -51.40
N VAL A 646 -10.97 -4.14 -51.16
CA VAL A 646 -10.79 -5.51 -51.69
C VAL A 646 -11.87 -6.42 -51.11
N GLY A 647 -12.16 -6.28 -49.81
CA GLY A 647 -13.18 -7.07 -49.14
C GLY A 647 -14.61 -6.78 -49.60
N ILE A 648 -14.95 -5.52 -49.88
CA ILE A 648 -16.32 -5.15 -50.29
C ILE A 648 -16.61 -5.58 -51.74
N ARG A 649 -15.63 -5.51 -52.66
CA ARG A 649 -15.82 -5.87 -54.07
C ARG A 649 -15.73 -7.36 -54.37
N GLU A 650 -14.92 -8.12 -53.63
CA GLU A 650 -14.88 -9.59 -53.74
C GLU A 650 -16.11 -10.24 -53.08
N TRP A 651 -16.62 -9.65 -51.99
CA TRP A 651 -17.89 -10.07 -51.37
C TRP A 651 -19.11 -9.87 -52.30
N GLU A 652 -19.16 -8.76 -53.04
CA GLU A 652 -20.19 -8.52 -54.08
C GLU A 652 -20.07 -9.47 -55.29
N ARG A 653 -18.88 -10.04 -55.54
CA ARG A 653 -18.62 -10.94 -56.69
C ARG A 653 -18.91 -12.41 -56.36
N ASP A 654 -18.71 -12.83 -55.11
CA ASP A 654 -18.75 -14.25 -54.71
C ASP A 654 -20.04 -14.67 -54.00
N GLY A 655 -21.07 -13.82 -53.93
CA GLY A 655 -22.41 -14.22 -53.48
C GLY A 655 -22.51 -14.67 -52.02
N GLY A 656 -21.54 -14.26 -51.18
CA GLY A 656 -21.48 -14.64 -49.78
C GLY A 656 -20.96 -16.07 -49.57
N ILE A 657 -19.93 -16.17 -48.71
CA ILE A 657 -19.30 -17.40 -48.20
C ILE A 657 -18.22 -17.97 -49.14
N GLY A 658 -16.99 -17.48 -48.96
CA GLY A 658 -15.77 -18.08 -49.52
C GLY A 658 -14.61 -17.99 -48.52
N ASP A 659 -13.90 -19.10 -48.32
CA ASP A 659 -13.03 -19.39 -47.16
C ASP A 659 -11.65 -18.71 -47.10
N SER A 660 -11.33 -17.77 -47.99
CA SER A 660 -9.97 -17.20 -48.09
C SER A 660 -9.89 -15.73 -47.64
N TRP A 661 -9.64 -15.50 -46.34
CA TRP A 661 -9.27 -14.19 -45.78
C TRP A 661 -8.27 -14.32 -44.63
N SER A 662 -7.48 -13.27 -44.40
CA SER A 662 -6.64 -13.12 -43.21
C SER A 662 -7.48 -12.80 -41.95
N GLU A 663 -7.16 -13.47 -40.84
CA GLU A 663 -7.94 -13.53 -39.58
C GLU A 663 -8.31 -12.17 -38.98
N ILE A 664 -7.47 -11.13 -39.15
CA ILE A 664 -7.63 -9.83 -38.49
C ILE A 664 -8.59 -8.91 -39.25
N GLY A 665 -8.67 -9.04 -40.58
CA GLY A 665 -9.63 -8.32 -41.44
C GLY A 665 -11.02 -8.95 -41.43
N ARG A 666 -11.06 -10.30 -41.46
CA ARG A 666 -12.29 -11.10 -41.42
C ARG A 666 -13.14 -10.76 -40.18
N GLY A 667 -12.53 -10.64 -39.00
CA GLY A 667 -13.25 -10.34 -37.76
C GLY A 667 -13.84 -8.93 -37.64
N ARG A 668 -13.32 -7.93 -38.38
CA ARG A 668 -13.82 -6.55 -38.35
C ARG A 668 -14.90 -6.29 -39.39
N MET A 669 -14.78 -6.89 -40.58
CA MET A 669 -15.78 -6.75 -41.64
C MET A 669 -16.97 -7.69 -41.50
N VAL A 670 -16.77 -8.96 -41.13
CA VAL A 670 -17.89 -9.90 -40.90
C VAL A 670 -18.79 -9.38 -39.79
N ARG A 671 -18.23 -8.82 -38.71
CA ARG A 671 -19.02 -8.18 -37.65
C ARG A 671 -19.71 -6.88 -38.07
N ALA A 672 -19.13 -6.12 -39.00
CA ALA A 672 -19.77 -4.92 -39.53
C ALA A 672 -20.92 -5.27 -40.51
N ALA A 673 -20.79 -6.37 -41.25
CA ALA A 673 -21.82 -6.91 -42.15
C ALA A 673 -22.96 -7.59 -41.38
N GLU A 674 -22.65 -8.42 -40.37
CA GLU A 674 -23.63 -9.01 -39.43
C GLU A 674 -24.44 -7.94 -38.68
N LEU A 675 -23.83 -6.79 -38.36
CA LEU A 675 -24.52 -5.66 -37.73
C LEU A 675 -25.47 -4.90 -38.67
N MET A 676 -25.22 -4.98 -39.99
CA MET A 676 -25.92 -4.16 -40.98
C MET A 676 -27.12 -4.82 -41.64
N ASP A 677 -27.48 -6.09 -41.35
CA ASP A 677 -28.61 -6.87 -41.96
C ASP A 677 -29.28 -6.14 -43.12
N PHE A 678 -28.60 -6.13 -44.27
CA PHE A 678 -29.19 -5.68 -45.51
C PHE A 678 -29.90 -6.91 -46.09
N GLN A 679 -31.23 -6.86 -46.15
CA GLN A 679 -31.97 -7.62 -47.14
C GLN A 679 -31.63 -7.13 -48.54
#